data_AF-A0A925RE63-F1
#
_entry.id   AF-A0A925RE63-F1
#
_cell.length_a   1.000
_cell.length_b   1.000
_cell.length_c   1.000
_cell.angle_alpha   90.00
_cell.angle_beta   90.00
_cell.angle_gamma   90.00
#
_symmetry.space_group_name_H-M   'P 1'
#
loop_
_entity.id
_entity.type
_entity.pdbx_description
1 polymer ?
#
loop_
_entity_poly.entity_id
_entity_poly.type
_entity_poly.pdbx_seq_one_letter_code
_entity_poly.pdbx_strand_id
1 'polypeptide(L)'
;MARFVAAWELGGGMGHVTTLRPFVQHLVDRGHEVTAILKDLSRAASTFQRPGVKFFQAPLGQSRPVKKFEKTLSFAQLLHNTGFESIEDLSTRVRAWRTLYEIIKPDMILFDHCPTGLLAARGLPLKRVLVGTGFFSPPDLTPWPCLQPGTDYSQPSRLADEARVLHVANSALSGIDVPLLGSLAELYSGVDENILMTFPELDPYPQRGPAVYFGTWSSAVGEKPVWPTGPGPRIFAYLKPFASLEKLLRRLRELNHPTLVVVDGVEETVRKECSSDRMRIWRDPLELGEIGRTCDLAILNGTHGTTTSLLLSGRPILEIPLFKEQVINSRAVMRMGAGLMASPNAPEDIIAKLDQLLARPAFARQAKRFAAHHSRFDSVRQEHFVTRHIEQLALGKSTAINSHRSAPDSVAAESLLSSSRIDVLAKLIQLRQLRLNVENEWCTRLYLDHLRVINEYWNSIPLKTQPAHFDLACRDLLKSARQHGLNGDRGVVSITNKGELINGAHRVALGLTLQIPVPCRKLALSAPDYSFQRFQEPQASPPLSMEQLDALAVEFVRFCPSVRVGLSLIPAKPVTTATPGPETGSAETSIPNLVYSQINSVSLATLTHGCGIAFDRLAGLSSQRKPNDSDTSPISVQLCITAQQPDQQRQSPGTDSVLFADNEAEANRWVTTLLSAPTRRWWIAAGANGSDVVNCLARVADWSRQQGLTVDDFGVLIHSCETFPTRNASIEVVYTAPRITPETPEEFTVRQRLPEDQANMQALFDPAQCLRLHGHRVINIKSHPS
;
A
#
# COMPACT_ATOMS: atom_id res chain seq x y z
N MET A 1 -14.68 -22.99 24.47
CA MET A 1 -13.28 -23.04 24.95
C MET A 1 -12.47 -23.82 23.92
N ALA A 2 -11.27 -23.36 23.58
CA ALA A 2 -10.37 -24.01 22.61
C ALA A 2 -8.99 -24.20 23.24
N ARG A 3 -8.21 -25.16 22.74
CA ARG A 3 -6.88 -25.55 23.22
C ARG A 3 -5.82 -25.05 22.25
N PHE A 4 -4.98 -24.16 22.73
CA PHE A 4 -3.87 -23.59 21.97
C PHE A 4 -2.54 -24.16 22.45
N VAL A 5 -1.63 -24.37 21.51
CA VAL A 5 -0.23 -24.61 21.81
C VAL A 5 0.62 -23.44 21.31
N ALA A 6 1.49 -22.92 22.17
CA ALA A 6 2.57 -22.01 21.79
C ALA A 6 3.88 -22.81 21.72
N ALA A 7 4.43 -22.97 20.52
CA ALA A 7 5.54 -23.89 20.25
C ALA A 7 6.81 -23.14 19.79
N TRP A 8 7.93 -23.46 20.44
CA TRP A 8 9.26 -22.97 20.08
C TRP A 8 10.32 -24.07 20.22
N GLU A 9 11.10 -24.32 19.16
CA GLU A 9 12.05 -25.45 19.09
C GLU A 9 13.51 -25.02 18.85
N LEU A 10 13.76 -24.08 17.94
CA LEU A 10 15.10 -23.74 17.46
C LEU A 10 15.49 -22.29 17.75
N GLY A 11 16.78 -21.99 17.67
CA GLY A 11 17.31 -20.66 18.03
C GLY A 11 17.56 -20.54 19.54
N GLY A 12 17.72 -19.32 20.03
CA GLY A 12 18.13 -19.09 21.41
C GLY A 12 17.81 -17.68 21.89
N GLY A 13 17.93 -17.47 23.20
CA GLY A 13 17.56 -16.21 23.84
C GLY A 13 16.05 -16.08 24.08
N MET A 14 15.66 -14.98 24.72
CA MET A 14 14.30 -14.74 25.20
C MET A 14 13.33 -14.19 24.15
N GLY A 15 13.82 -13.89 22.95
CA GLY A 15 13.01 -13.29 21.88
C GLY A 15 11.78 -14.13 21.54
N HIS A 16 11.94 -15.43 21.38
CA HIS A 16 10.88 -16.37 20.99
C HIS A 16 9.74 -16.44 22.02
N VAL A 17 10.05 -16.55 23.31
CA VAL A 17 9.03 -16.56 24.37
C VAL A 17 8.35 -15.19 24.49
N THR A 18 9.11 -14.10 24.32
CA THR A 18 8.57 -12.74 24.35
C THR A 18 7.62 -12.48 23.19
N THR A 19 7.95 -13.00 22.00
CA THR A 19 7.09 -12.96 20.80
C THR A 19 5.75 -13.62 21.05
N LEU A 20 5.75 -14.81 21.68
CA LEU A 20 4.54 -15.59 21.94
C LEU A 20 3.74 -15.08 23.15
N ARG A 21 4.35 -14.29 24.04
CA ARG A 21 3.76 -13.86 25.31
C ARG A 21 2.38 -13.21 25.15
N PRO A 22 2.16 -12.23 24.25
CA PRO A 22 0.85 -11.60 24.15
C PRO A 22 -0.25 -12.57 23.80
N PHE A 23 -0.01 -13.47 22.84
CA PHE A 23 -0.99 -14.49 22.48
C PHE A 23 -1.34 -15.37 23.67
N VAL A 24 -0.33 -15.86 24.39
CA VAL A 24 -0.55 -16.69 25.59
C VAL A 24 -1.38 -15.94 26.63
N GLN A 25 -1.03 -14.68 26.92
CA GLN A 25 -1.74 -13.88 27.92
C GLN A 25 -3.20 -13.63 27.54
N HIS A 26 -3.41 -13.12 26.33
CA HIS A 26 -4.73 -12.76 25.82
C HIS A 26 -5.66 -13.95 25.62
N LEU A 27 -5.13 -15.12 25.24
CA LEU A 27 -5.93 -16.33 25.06
C LEU A 27 -6.34 -16.93 26.42
N VAL A 28 -5.44 -16.95 27.40
CA VAL A 28 -5.77 -17.36 28.78
C VAL A 28 -6.83 -16.44 29.39
N ASP A 29 -6.66 -15.12 29.24
CA ASP A 29 -7.61 -14.13 29.77
C ASP A 29 -9.03 -14.26 29.18
N ARG A 30 -9.14 -14.83 27.97
CA ARG A 30 -10.41 -15.13 27.29
C ARG A 30 -10.97 -16.51 27.62
N GLY A 31 -10.35 -17.24 28.53
CA GLY A 31 -10.81 -18.54 29.02
C GLY A 31 -10.45 -19.71 28.12
N HIS A 32 -9.42 -19.58 27.27
CA HIS A 32 -8.88 -20.71 26.50
C HIS A 32 -7.82 -21.48 27.30
N GLU A 33 -7.65 -22.76 26.99
CA GLU A 33 -6.54 -23.55 27.52
C GLU A 33 -5.30 -23.31 26.67
N VAL A 34 -4.19 -22.93 27.31
CA VAL A 34 -2.91 -22.70 26.63
C VAL A 34 -1.83 -23.60 27.20
N THR A 35 -1.17 -24.34 26.32
CA THR A 35 0.02 -25.15 26.63
C THR A 35 1.23 -24.61 25.89
N ALA A 36 2.34 -24.41 26.57
CA ALA A 36 3.59 -23.98 25.95
C ALA A 36 4.54 -25.19 25.80
N ILE A 37 4.99 -25.46 24.57
CA ILE A 37 6.01 -26.47 24.28
C ILE A 37 7.27 -25.73 23.86
N LEU A 38 8.26 -25.65 24.75
CA LEU A 38 9.38 -24.72 24.60
C LEU A 38 10.73 -25.43 24.62
N LYS A 39 11.69 -24.90 23.87
CA LYS A 39 13.10 -25.29 23.93
C LYS A 39 13.75 -25.03 25.29
N ASP A 40 13.43 -23.89 25.91
CA ASP A 40 14.01 -23.49 27.19
C ASP A 40 12.89 -23.03 28.12
N LEU A 41 12.74 -23.73 29.25
CA LEU A 41 11.72 -23.47 30.26
C LEU A 41 12.16 -22.48 31.34
N SER A 42 13.46 -22.16 31.44
CA SER A 42 14.06 -21.44 32.57
C SER A 42 13.38 -20.11 32.92
N ARG A 43 12.84 -19.41 31.93
CA ARG A 43 12.16 -18.11 32.08
C ARG A 43 10.73 -18.10 31.57
N ALA A 44 10.15 -19.27 31.28
CA ALA A 44 8.83 -19.36 30.66
C ALA A 44 7.73 -18.81 31.60
N ALA A 45 7.70 -19.26 32.86
CA ALA A 45 6.72 -18.83 33.84
C ALA A 45 6.78 -17.31 34.12
N SER A 46 8.00 -16.78 34.33
CA SER A 46 8.22 -15.34 34.59
C SER A 46 7.90 -14.45 33.39
N THR A 47 7.97 -14.98 32.16
CA THR A 47 7.67 -14.23 30.94
C THR A 47 6.18 -14.23 30.63
N PHE A 48 5.51 -15.40 30.70
CA PHE A 48 4.07 -15.46 30.43
C PHE A 48 3.21 -14.86 31.54
N GLN A 49 3.62 -14.96 32.81
CA GLN A 49 2.94 -14.30 33.96
C GLN A 49 1.44 -14.62 34.04
N ARG A 50 1.06 -15.85 33.69
CA ARG A 50 -0.33 -16.33 33.74
C ARG A 50 -0.40 -17.67 34.46
N PRO A 51 -1.02 -17.73 35.64
CA PRO A 51 -1.36 -18.98 36.30
C PRO A 51 -2.26 -19.82 35.37
N GLY A 52 -1.93 -21.10 35.18
CA GLY A 52 -2.74 -22.03 34.36
C GLY A 52 -2.14 -22.40 32.99
N VAL A 53 -1.07 -21.73 32.54
CA VAL A 53 -0.31 -22.19 31.37
C VAL A 53 0.40 -23.49 31.72
N LYS A 54 0.16 -24.55 30.94
CA LYS A 54 0.86 -25.84 31.07
C LYS A 54 2.18 -25.78 30.31
N PHE A 55 3.23 -26.42 30.80
CA PHE A 55 4.55 -26.40 30.18
C PHE A 55 5.02 -27.81 29.81
N PHE A 56 5.51 -27.96 28.59
CA PHE A 56 6.26 -29.12 28.13
C PHE A 56 7.58 -28.69 27.51
N GLN A 57 8.58 -29.55 27.63
CA GLN A 57 9.84 -29.41 26.91
C GLN A 57 9.64 -29.82 25.44
N ALA A 58 10.13 -29.03 24.49
CA ALA A 58 10.16 -29.41 23.09
C ALA A 58 11.10 -30.62 22.86
N PRO A 59 10.75 -31.59 22.00
CA PRO A 59 11.67 -32.63 21.54
C PRO A 59 12.86 -32.00 20.80
N LEU A 60 14.03 -31.95 21.45
CA LEU A 60 15.23 -31.32 20.90
C LEU A 60 16.18 -32.34 20.27
N GLY A 61 16.81 -31.96 19.15
CA GLY A 61 17.95 -32.69 18.60
C GLY A 61 19.19 -32.45 19.48
N GLN A 62 19.73 -33.50 20.08
CA GLN A 62 20.94 -33.42 20.92
C GLN A 62 22.22 -33.65 20.12
N SER A 63 22.12 -34.36 19.00
CA SER A 63 23.24 -34.68 18.13
C SER A 63 23.64 -33.48 17.26
N ARG A 64 24.94 -33.23 17.13
CA ARG A 64 25.45 -32.28 16.14
C ARG A 64 25.40 -32.91 14.76
N PRO A 65 25.11 -32.13 13.70
CA PRO A 65 25.14 -32.65 12.35
C PRO A 65 26.54 -33.15 12.00
N VAL A 66 26.63 -34.29 11.32
CA VAL A 66 27.90 -34.92 10.94
C VAL A 66 28.56 -34.16 9.79
N LYS A 67 27.77 -33.75 8.79
CA LYS A 67 28.20 -33.00 7.60
C LYS A 67 27.57 -31.63 7.58
N LYS A 68 28.06 -30.74 8.43
CA LYS A 68 27.54 -29.37 8.53
C LYS A 68 27.90 -28.54 7.29
N PHE A 69 26.96 -27.71 6.83
CA PHE A 69 27.29 -26.57 5.98
C PHE A 69 27.94 -25.47 6.83
N GLU A 70 29.24 -25.25 6.67
CA GLU A 70 29.97 -24.20 7.40
C GLU A 70 29.42 -22.80 7.12
N LYS A 71 29.04 -22.53 5.86
CA LYS A 71 28.37 -21.30 5.45
C LYS A 71 26.93 -21.61 5.01
N THR A 72 25.96 -21.27 5.86
CA THR A 72 24.53 -21.49 5.59
C THR A 72 23.94 -20.44 4.63
N LEU A 73 23.89 -20.69 3.33
CA LEU A 73 23.49 -19.73 2.29
C LEU A 73 21.98 -19.78 1.94
N SER A 74 21.25 -20.84 2.31
CA SER A 74 19.79 -20.94 2.20
C SER A 74 19.15 -21.36 3.51
N PHE A 75 17.83 -21.22 3.57
CA PHE A 75 17.03 -21.78 4.66
C PHE A 75 17.02 -23.33 4.64
N ALA A 76 17.18 -23.97 3.47
CA ALA A 76 17.34 -25.43 3.38
C ALA A 76 18.61 -25.91 4.10
N GLN A 77 19.74 -25.24 3.87
CA GLN A 77 20.98 -25.53 4.59
C GLN A 77 20.86 -25.22 6.09
N LEU A 78 20.01 -24.27 6.48
CA LEU A 78 19.72 -24.01 7.90
C LEU A 78 19.02 -25.22 8.51
N LEU A 79 17.91 -25.68 7.91
CA LEU A 79 17.17 -26.86 8.35
C LEU A 79 18.06 -28.10 8.44
N HIS A 80 18.89 -28.34 7.42
CA HIS A 80 19.88 -29.40 7.41
C HIS A 80 20.75 -29.37 8.68
N ASN A 81 21.37 -28.20 8.94
CA ASN A 81 22.26 -28.01 10.09
C ASN A 81 21.53 -28.03 11.45
N THR A 82 20.21 -27.85 11.47
CA THR A 82 19.41 -27.80 12.69
C THR A 82 18.51 -29.01 12.88
N GLY A 83 18.85 -30.14 12.24
CA GLY A 83 18.25 -31.45 12.56
C GLY A 83 17.55 -32.16 11.40
N PHE A 84 17.59 -31.63 10.17
CA PHE A 84 17.05 -32.30 8.97
C PHE A 84 18.14 -32.99 8.13
N GLU A 85 19.27 -33.36 8.75
CA GLU A 85 20.31 -34.15 8.10
C GLU A 85 20.02 -35.67 8.15
N SER A 86 19.54 -36.16 9.30
CA SER A 86 19.37 -37.60 9.55
C SER A 86 17.91 -38.00 9.56
N ILE A 87 17.58 -39.03 8.77
CA ILE A 87 16.24 -39.62 8.71
C ILE A 87 15.83 -40.18 10.08
N GLU A 88 16.71 -40.92 10.74
CA GLU A 88 16.43 -41.57 12.02
C GLU A 88 16.12 -40.56 13.13
N ASP A 89 16.99 -39.56 13.26
CA ASP A 89 16.88 -38.52 14.29
C ASP A 89 15.65 -37.63 14.06
N LEU A 90 15.41 -37.18 12.81
CA LEU A 90 14.21 -36.42 12.49
C LEU A 90 12.93 -37.24 12.71
N SER A 91 12.89 -38.50 12.27
CA SER A 91 11.73 -39.38 12.44
C SER A 91 11.38 -39.58 13.91
N THR A 92 12.40 -39.76 14.76
CA THR A 92 12.23 -39.90 16.21
C THR A 92 11.62 -38.66 16.83
N ARG A 93 12.14 -37.47 16.49
CA ARG A 93 11.57 -36.20 17.00
C ARG A 93 10.16 -35.94 16.47
N VAL A 94 9.89 -36.23 15.20
CA VAL A 94 8.54 -36.12 14.62
C VAL A 94 7.54 -36.97 15.41
N ARG A 95 7.89 -38.22 15.75
CA ARG A 95 7.03 -39.08 16.59
C ARG A 95 6.85 -38.52 18.00
N ALA A 96 7.92 -38.03 18.63
CA ALA A 96 7.83 -37.41 19.94
C ALA A 96 6.91 -36.17 19.96
N TRP A 97 6.99 -35.32 18.92
CA TRP A 97 6.06 -34.21 18.74
C TRP A 97 4.61 -34.69 18.57
N ARG A 98 4.36 -35.75 17.80
CA ARG A 98 3.01 -36.33 17.66
C ARG A 98 2.46 -36.86 18.97
N THR A 99 3.29 -37.51 19.80
CA THR A 99 2.88 -37.94 21.15
C THR A 99 2.46 -36.74 22.01
N LEU A 100 3.18 -35.62 21.95
CA LEU A 100 2.75 -34.39 22.65
C LEU A 100 1.41 -33.88 22.12
N TYR A 101 1.20 -33.88 20.79
CA TYR A 101 -0.08 -33.49 20.20
C TYR A 101 -1.23 -34.43 20.56
N GLU A 102 -0.98 -35.73 20.73
CA GLU A 102 -1.97 -36.71 21.19
C GLU A 102 -2.36 -36.53 22.66
N ILE A 103 -1.40 -36.16 23.51
CA ILE A 103 -1.63 -35.85 24.92
C ILE A 103 -2.40 -34.54 25.07
N ILE A 104 -1.97 -33.49 24.37
CA ILE A 104 -2.51 -32.13 24.51
C ILE A 104 -3.82 -31.96 23.72
N LYS A 105 -3.91 -32.62 22.56
CA LYS A 105 -5.00 -32.52 21.57
C LYS A 105 -5.30 -31.06 21.18
N PRO A 106 -4.32 -30.30 20.66
CA PRO A 106 -4.54 -28.89 20.34
C PRO A 106 -5.55 -28.70 19.20
N ASP A 107 -6.35 -27.64 19.29
CA ASP A 107 -7.20 -27.16 18.19
C ASP A 107 -6.40 -26.24 17.26
N MET A 108 -5.39 -25.55 17.82
CA MET A 108 -4.46 -24.70 17.08
C MET A 108 -3.06 -24.70 17.69
N ILE A 109 -2.03 -24.59 16.84
CA ILE A 109 -0.64 -24.43 17.25
C ILE A 109 -0.04 -23.17 16.62
N LEU A 110 0.54 -22.32 17.46
CA LEU A 110 1.36 -21.17 17.09
C LEU A 110 2.83 -21.60 17.05
N PHE A 111 3.44 -21.60 15.88
CA PHE A 111 4.82 -22.02 15.65
C PHE A 111 5.74 -20.80 15.53
N ASP A 112 6.62 -20.61 16.51
CA ASP A 112 7.76 -19.70 16.42
C ASP A 112 9.04 -20.53 16.29
N HIS A 113 9.70 -20.45 15.12
CA HIS A 113 10.93 -21.19 14.80
C HIS A 113 10.91 -22.67 15.25
N CYS A 114 9.86 -23.39 14.83
CA CYS A 114 9.55 -24.75 15.27
C CYS A 114 9.32 -25.72 14.09
N PRO A 115 10.33 -25.96 13.24
CA PRO A 115 10.15 -26.67 11.97
C PRO A 115 9.83 -28.16 12.12
N THR A 116 10.38 -28.86 13.12
CA THR A 116 10.06 -30.29 13.31
C THR A 116 8.68 -30.44 13.93
N GLY A 117 8.31 -29.57 14.89
CA GLY A 117 6.94 -29.53 15.39
C GLY A 117 5.91 -29.23 14.29
N LEU A 118 6.24 -28.32 13.37
CA LEU A 118 5.39 -28.01 12.21
C LEU A 118 5.26 -29.20 11.25
N LEU A 119 6.37 -29.90 10.97
CA LEU A 119 6.38 -31.12 10.16
C LEU A 119 5.50 -32.21 10.78
N ALA A 120 5.60 -32.41 12.09
CA ALA A 120 4.83 -33.38 12.85
C ALA A 120 3.33 -33.07 12.90
N ALA A 121 2.94 -31.80 12.73
CA ALA A 121 1.54 -31.38 12.70
C ALA A 121 0.84 -31.67 11.36
N ARG A 122 1.59 -32.06 10.32
CA ARG A 122 1.04 -32.35 9.00
C ARG A 122 0.08 -33.54 9.05
N GLY A 123 -1.06 -33.40 8.38
CA GLY A 123 -2.12 -34.43 8.35
C GLY A 123 -3.02 -34.47 9.59
N LEU A 124 -2.78 -33.62 10.60
CA LEU A 124 -3.65 -33.50 11.77
C LEU A 124 -4.78 -32.49 11.53
N PRO A 125 -5.98 -32.72 12.10
CA PRO A 125 -7.14 -31.83 11.95
C PRO A 125 -7.05 -30.64 12.92
N LEU A 126 -5.96 -29.88 12.86
CA LEU A 126 -5.69 -28.71 13.70
C LEU A 126 -5.25 -27.51 12.85
N LYS A 127 -5.38 -26.31 13.40
CA LYS A 127 -4.91 -25.07 12.74
C LYS A 127 -3.42 -24.85 12.99
N ARG A 128 -2.67 -24.56 11.92
CA ARG A 128 -1.23 -24.29 11.96
C ARG A 128 -1.00 -22.81 11.66
N VAL A 129 -0.41 -22.08 12.61
CA VAL A 129 -0.11 -20.65 12.45
C VAL A 129 1.38 -20.45 12.64
N LEU A 130 2.05 -19.86 11.64
CA LEU A 130 3.43 -19.40 11.80
C LEU A 130 3.45 -18.03 12.45
N VAL A 131 4.40 -17.80 13.36
CA VAL A 131 4.62 -16.51 14.03
C VAL A 131 6.10 -16.18 13.98
N GLY A 132 6.45 -14.97 13.55
CA GLY A 132 7.82 -14.48 13.66
C GLY A 132 8.19 -13.38 12.67
N THR A 133 9.47 -13.02 12.65
CA THR A 133 10.04 -11.88 11.91
C THR A 133 10.08 -12.04 10.38
N GLY A 134 9.55 -13.15 9.87
CA GLY A 134 9.65 -13.56 8.47
C GLY A 134 10.92 -14.36 8.14
N PHE A 135 11.97 -14.31 8.97
CA PHE A 135 13.22 -15.05 8.71
C PHE A 135 13.03 -16.57 8.81
N PHE A 136 12.22 -17.02 9.76
CA PHE A 136 11.89 -18.44 9.95
C PHE A 136 10.64 -18.89 9.17
N SER A 137 10.12 -18.03 8.30
CA SER A 137 8.95 -18.29 7.45
C SER A 137 9.35 -18.03 5.99
N PRO A 138 10.11 -18.92 5.33
CA PRO A 138 10.58 -18.71 3.97
C PRO A 138 9.42 -18.58 2.98
N PRO A 139 9.63 -17.95 1.81
CA PRO A 139 8.57 -17.71 0.83
C PRO A 139 8.17 -19.01 0.11
N ASP A 140 6.98 -18.99 -0.52
CA ASP A 140 6.45 -20.08 -1.36
C ASP A 140 7.17 -20.13 -2.73
N LEU A 141 8.48 -20.35 -2.70
CA LEU A 141 9.36 -20.37 -3.86
C LEU A 141 10.23 -21.63 -3.83
N THR A 142 10.38 -22.27 -4.98
CA THR A 142 11.31 -23.38 -5.18
C THR A 142 12.28 -23.06 -6.34
N PRO A 143 13.60 -23.06 -6.11
CA PRO A 143 14.25 -23.15 -4.81
C PRO A 143 14.11 -21.85 -4.00
N TRP A 144 14.17 -21.96 -2.68
CA TRP A 144 14.27 -20.85 -1.75
C TRP A 144 15.43 -19.90 -2.10
N PRO A 145 15.25 -18.59 -1.84
CA PRO A 145 16.27 -17.59 -2.13
C PRO A 145 17.58 -17.81 -1.37
N CYS A 146 18.68 -17.35 -1.97
CA CYS A 146 19.95 -17.20 -1.26
C CYS A 146 19.83 -16.07 -0.21
N LEU A 147 20.16 -16.37 1.04
CA LEU A 147 20.18 -15.43 2.15
C LEU A 147 21.36 -14.45 2.11
N GLN A 148 22.32 -14.68 1.21
CA GLN A 148 23.47 -13.83 0.98
C GLN A 148 23.65 -13.53 -0.52
N PRO A 149 22.96 -12.50 -1.04
CA PRO A 149 23.11 -12.09 -2.44
C PRO A 149 24.58 -11.85 -2.81
N GLY A 150 24.95 -12.23 -4.04
CA GLY A 150 26.33 -12.07 -4.54
C GLY A 150 27.32 -13.17 -4.15
N THR A 151 26.88 -14.23 -3.46
CA THR A 151 27.67 -15.46 -3.31
C THR A 151 27.48 -16.40 -4.49
N ASP A 152 28.50 -17.21 -4.79
CA ASP A 152 28.40 -18.30 -5.74
C ASP A 152 27.52 -19.43 -5.17
N TYR A 153 26.21 -19.24 -5.31
CA TYR A 153 25.20 -20.22 -4.91
C TYR A 153 24.12 -20.31 -5.98
N SER A 154 24.46 -21.10 -7.00
CA SER A 154 23.67 -21.27 -8.21
C SER A 154 22.27 -21.85 -7.92
N GLN A 155 21.33 -21.64 -8.85
CA GLN A 155 20.01 -22.25 -8.76
C GLN A 155 20.06 -23.80 -8.74
N PRO A 156 20.87 -24.49 -9.57
CA PRO A 156 21.05 -25.93 -9.47
C PRO A 156 21.56 -26.40 -8.09
N SER A 157 22.54 -25.71 -7.50
CA SER A 157 23.04 -26.04 -6.16
C SER A 157 21.95 -25.91 -5.09
N ARG A 158 21.13 -24.87 -5.17
CA ARG A 158 19.99 -24.66 -4.26
C ARG A 158 18.95 -25.78 -4.36
N LEU A 159 18.59 -26.16 -5.59
CA LEU A 159 17.67 -27.28 -5.83
C LEU A 159 18.21 -28.60 -5.27
N ALA A 160 19.51 -28.86 -5.44
CA ALA A 160 20.14 -30.08 -4.91
C ALA A 160 20.13 -30.11 -3.37
N ASP A 161 20.41 -28.99 -2.71
CA ASP A 161 20.33 -28.88 -1.25
C ASP A 161 18.90 -29.09 -0.73
N GLU A 162 17.92 -28.48 -1.39
CA GLU A 162 16.51 -28.65 -1.03
C GLU A 162 16.03 -30.08 -1.25
N ALA A 163 16.42 -30.73 -2.36
CA ALA A 163 16.05 -32.11 -2.62
C ALA A 163 16.58 -33.06 -1.54
N ARG A 164 17.79 -32.83 -1.02
CA ARG A 164 18.35 -33.62 0.10
C ARG A 164 17.53 -33.47 1.38
N VAL A 165 17.20 -32.23 1.75
CA VAL A 165 16.43 -31.96 2.97
C VAL A 165 14.97 -32.41 2.81
N LEU A 166 14.39 -32.27 1.62
CA LEU A 166 13.06 -32.78 1.28
C LEU A 166 12.99 -34.30 1.41
N HIS A 167 14.01 -35.01 0.94
CA HIS A 167 14.09 -36.46 1.08
C HIS A 167 14.03 -36.88 2.55
N VAL A 168 14.83 -36.26 3.42
CA VAL A 168 14.85 -36.55 4.86
C VAL A 168 13.49 -36.25 5.51
N ALA A 169 12.89 -35.09 5.19
CA ALA A 169 11.57 -34.73 5.69
C ALA A 169 10.49 -35.72 5.24
N ASN A 170 10.47 -36.10 3.97
CA ASN A 170 9.50 -37.06 3.44
C ASN A 170 9.70 -38.47 3.99
N SER A 171 10.94 -38.91 4.26
CA SER A 171 11.16 -40.19 4.95
C SER A 171 10.54 -40.20 6.36
N ALA A 172 10.64 -39.08 7.09
CA ALA A 172 9.99 -38.96 8.40
C ALA A 172 8.45 -38.93 8.30
N LEU A 173 7.89 -38.27 7.27
CA LEU A 173 6.43 -38.24 7.01
C LEU A 173 5.90 -39.61 6.59
N SER A 174 6.61 -40.36 5.74
CA SER A 174 6.26 -41.73 5.39
C SER A 174 6.20 -42.62 6.63
N GLY A 175 7.12 -42.45 7.58
CA GLY A 175 7.17 -43.23 8.81
C GLY A 175 6.03 -42.99 9.82
N ILE A 176 5.10 -42.09 9.50
CA ILE A 176 3.89 -41.77 10.28
C ILE A 176 2.62 -41.74 9.39
N ASP A 177 2.69 -42.28 8.17
CA ASP A 177 1.59 -42.44 7.21
C ASP A 177 0.76 -41.17 6.94
N VAL A 178 1.44 -40.05 6.68
CA VAL A 178 0.80 -38.77 6.29
C VAL A 178 1.22 -38.33 4.88
N PRO A 179 0.46 -37.42 4.23
CA PRO A 179 0.82 -36.93 2.90
C PRO A 179 2.24 -36.36 2.85
N LEU A 180 2.98 -36.71 1.81
CA LEU A 180 4.35 -36.20 1.58
C LEU A 180 4.32 -34.74 1.10
N LEU A 181 5.46 -34.07 1.20
CA LEU A 181 5.70 -32.74 0.65
C LEU A 181 6.16 -32.85 -0.82
N GLY A 182 5.54 -32.09 -1.72
CA GLY A 182 5.99 -31.92 -3.09
C GLY A 182 7.20 -30.97 -3.20
N SER A 183 7.36 -30.07 -2.24
CA SER A 183 8.53 -29.20 -2.08
C SER A 183 8.73 -28.81 -0.62
N LEU A 184 9.92 -28.33 -0.23
CA LEU A 184 10.12 -27.82 1.13
C LEU A 184 9.32 -26.54 1.42
N ALA A 185 9.07 -25.73 0.38
CA ALA A 185 8.23 -24.54 0.50
C ALA A 185 6.82 -24.88 1.03
N GLU A 186 6.28 -26.03 0.61
CA GLU A 186 4.95 -26.51 1.02
C GLU A 186 4.81 -26.69 2.54
N LEU A 187 5.90 -26.98 3.26
CA LEU A 187 5.87 -27.09 4.72
C LEU A 187 5.43 -25.78 5.38
N TYR A 188 5.82 -24.63 4.80
CA TYR A 188 5.55 -23.30 5.33
C TYR A 188 4.39 -22.62 4.62
N SER A 189 4.16 -22.88 3.33
CA SER A 189 3.04 -22.30 2.59
C SER A 189 1.71 -23.05 2.81
N GLY A 190 1.76 -24.30 3.29
CA GLY A 190 0.60 -25.12 3.60
C GLY A 190 -0.01 -24.90 4.99
N VAL A 191 0.36 -23.83 5.70
CA VAL A 191 -0.20 -23.44 7.01
C VAL A 191 -1.50 -22.65 6.85
N ASP A 192 -2.30 -22.56 7.91
CA ASP A 192 -3.58 -21.84 7.89
C ASP A 192 -3.40 -20.31 7.97
N GLU A 193 -2.31 -19.84 8.60
CA GLU A 193 -1.95 -18.42 8.67
C GLU A 193 -0.45 -18.22 8.90
N ASN A 194 0.11 -17.13 8.38
CA ASN A 194 1.50 -16.75 8.59
C ASN A 194 1.60 -15.30 9.09
N ILE A 195 1.74 -15.15 10.41
CA ILE A 195 1.88 -13.86 11.09
C ILE A 195 3.30 -13.35 10.91
N LEU A 196 3.52 -12.62 9.81
CA LEU A 196 4.76 -11.90 9.55
C LEU A 196 4.84 -10.68 10.46
N MET A 197 5.54 -10.84 11.57
CA MET A 197 5.83 -9.80 12.56
C MET A 197 6.96 -8.87 12.11
N THR A 198 6.80 -8.27 10.95
CA THR A 198 7.78 -7.35 10.37
C THR A 198 7.08 -6.35 9.45
N PHE A 199 7.86 -5.51 8.79
CA PHE A 199 7.42 -4.60 7.73
C PHE A 199 8.04 -5.04 6.39
N PRO A 200 7.40 -4.73 5.25
CA PRO A 200 7.91 -5.12 3.93
C PRO A 200 9.39 -4.75 3.70
N GLU A 201 9.80 -3.58 4.18
CA GLU A 201 11.15 -3.05 4.03
C GLU A 201 12.20 -3.81 4.85
N LEU A 202 11.73 -4.45 5.93
CA LEU A 202 12.52 -5.27 6.86
C LEU A 202 12.39 -6.77 6.59
N ASP A 203 11.65 -7.20 5.56
CA ASP A 203 11.54 -8.63 5.25
C ASP A 203 12.91 -9.19 4.82
N PRO A 204 13.36 -10.32 5.42
CA PRO A 204 14.58 -11.00 5.01
C PRO A 204 14.53 -11.53 3.57
N TYR A 205 13.34 -11.71 3.01
CA TYR A 205 13.10 -12.26 1.68
C TYR A 205 12.47 -11.21 0.75
N PRO A 206 13.28 -10.36 0.08
CA PRO A 206 12.75 -9.38 -0.87
C PRO A 206 11.96 -10.03 -2.03
N GLN A 207 12.20 -11.31 -2.33
CA GLN A 207 11.51 -12.02 -3.41
C GLN A 207 10.17 -12.64 -2.98
N ARG A 208 9.72 -12.49 -1.72
CA ARG A 208 8.50 -13.14 -1.20
C ARG A 208 7.25 -12.88 -2.04
N GLY A 209 7.16 -11.72 -2.68
CA GLY A 209 5.94 -11.30 -3.37
C GLY A 209 4.90 -10.73 -2.39
N PRO A 210 3.61 -10.67 -2.79
CA PRO A 210 2.55 -10.13 -1.93
C PRO A 210 2.42 -10.93 -0.64
N ALA A 211 2.50 -10.24 0.50
CA ALA A 211 2.31 -10.82 1.82
C ALA A 211 1.62 -9.80 2.75
N VAL A 212 0.97 -10.31 3.79
CA VAL A 212 0.38 -9.49 4.84
C VAL A 212 1.40 -9.33 5.95
N TYR A 213 1.75 -8.08 6.25
CA TYR A 213 2.70 -7.72 7.29
C TYR A 213 1.94 -7.19 8.49
N PHE A 214 2.08 -7.86 9.62
CA PHE A 214 1.37 -7.51 10.85
C PHE A 214 2.19 -6.55 11.72
N GLY A 215 3.32 -6.03 11.24
CA GLY A 215 4.18 -5.11 12.00
C GLY A 215 4.82 -5.80 13.21
N THR A 216 5.03 -5.08 14.31
CA THR A 216 5.66 -5.64 15.51
C THR A 216 4.97 -5.14 16.77
N TRP A 217 5.07 -5.89 17.87
CA TRP A 217 4.63 -5.42 19.17
C TRP A 217 5.81 -5.26 20.12
N SER A 218 5.78 -4.17 20.87
CA SER A 218 6.83 -3.83 21.81
C SER A 218 6.57 -4.54 23.14
N SER A 219 7.64 -5.00 23.76
CA SER A 219 7.61 -5.32 25.18
C SER A 219 7.79 -4.01 25.94
N ALA A 220 6.74 -3.50 26.58
CA ALA A 220 6.78 -2.33 27.48
C ALA A 220 7.51 -2.66 28.81
N VAL A 221 8.60 -3.41 28.74
CA VAL A 221 9.32 -3.96 29.88
C VAL A 221 10.69 -3.31 29.95
N GLY A 222 10.98 -2.69 31.09
CA GLY A 222 12.27 -2.10 31.41
C GLY A 222 12.13 -0.87 32.29
N GLU A 223 13.24 -0.42 32.84
CA GLU A 223 13.26 0.83 33.60
C GLU A 223 13.23 2.05 32.68
N LYS A 224 12.64 3.15 33.15
CA LYS A 224 12.64 4.42 32.40
C LYS A 224 14.07 4.93 32.28
N PRO A 225 14.53 5.31 31.07
CA PRO A 225 15.90 5.73 30.87
C PRO A 225 16.16 7.09 31.52
N VAL A 226 17.19 7.16 32.37
CA VAL A 226 17.69 8.42 32.92
C VAL A 226 18.98 8.79 32.20
N TRP A 227 18.86 9.73 31.25
CA TRP A 227 19.99 10.22 30.45
C TRP A 227 20.97 11.02 31.30
N PRO A 228 22.29 10.82 31.11
CA PRO A 228 23.30 11.78 31.55
C PRO A 228 23.04 13.16 30.96
N THR A 229 23.33 14.22 31.71
CA THR A 229 23.34 15.59 31.15
C THR A 229 24.55 15.75 30.24
N GLY A 230 24.57 16.74 29.34
CA GLY A 230 25.75 17.07 28.54
C GLY A 230 25.43 17.53 27.10
N PRO A 231 26.40 18.13 26.40
CA PRO A 231 26.24 18.54 25.01
C PRO A 231 26.36 17.36 24.04
N GLY A 232 25.78 17.51 22.85
CA GLY A 232 25.86 16.50 21.78
C GLY A 232 24.69 15.51 21.76
N PRO A 233 24.68 14.59 20.77
CA PRO A 233 23.58 13.66 20.55
C PRO A 233 23.49 12.61 21.65
N ARG A 234 22.25 12.20 21.99
CA ARG A 234 21.98 11.09 22.90
C ARG A 234 22.17 9.76 22.20
N ILE A 235 23.14 8.97 22.64
CA ILE A 235 23.48 7.67 22.05
C ILE A 235 22.94 6.54 22.93
N PHE A 236 22.11 5.67 22.34
CA PHE A 236 21.70 4.42 22.98
C PHE A 236 22.47 3.25 22.39
N ALA A 237 22.94 2.33 23.22
CA ALA A 237 23.54 1.09 22.78
C ALA A 237 22.90 -0.10 23.50
N TYR A 238 22.47 -1.13 22.77
CA TYR A 238 21.99 -2.39 23.35
C TYR A 238 22.73 -3.56 22.73
N LEU A 239 23.63 -4.14 23.52
CA LEU A 239 24.67 -5.02 23.04
C LEU A 239 24.80 -6.32 23.86
N LYS A 240 25.30 -7.35 23.21
CA LYS A 240 25.90 -8.55 23.79
C LYS A 240 27.43 -8.43 23.73
N PRO A 241 28.19 -9.24 24.47
CA PRO A 241 29.64 -9.24 24.39
C PRO A 241 30.13 -9.66 23.00
N PHE A 242 31.13 -8.97 22.47
CA PHE A 242 31.82 -9.30 21.22
C PHE A 242 33.27 -8.78 21.25
N ALA A 243 34.10 -9.27 20.33
CA ALA A 243 35.56 -9.05 20.36
C ALA A 243 35.98 -7.57 20.46
N SER A 244 35.25 -6.67 19.79
CA SER A 244 35.58 -5.24 19.75
C SER A 244 34.78 -4.37 20.73
N LEU A 245 34.05 -4.97 21.68
CA LEU A 245 33.14 -4.24 22.57
C LEU A 245 33.89 -3.19 23.41
N GLU A 246 35.00 -3.55 24.03
CA GLU A 246 35.75 -2.63 24.89
C GLU A 246 36.25 -1.40 24.12
N LYS A 247 36.78 -1.59 22.90
CA LYS A 247 37.22 -0.49 22.03
C LYS A 247 36.06 0.45 21.68
N LEU A 248 34.88 -0.11 21.39
CA LEU A 248 33.68 0.70 21.18
C LEU A 248 33.29 1.49 22.44
N LEU A 249 33.29 0.86 23.62
CA LEU A 249 32.96 1.54 24.88
C LEU A 249 33.95 2.66 25.20
N ARG A 250 35.25 2.46 24.98
CA ARG A 250 36.28 3.50 25.14
C ARG A 250 36.05 4.65 24.16
N ARG A 251 35.74 4.38 22.89
CA ARG A 251 35.39 5.41 21.91
C ARG A 251 34.15 6.21 22.32
N LEU A 252 33.09 5.54 22.80
CA LEU A 252 31.87 6.22 23.29
C LEU A 252 32.17 7.12 24.50
N ARG A 253 33.06 6.68 25.40
CA ARG A 253 33.54 7.50 26.51
C ARG A 253 34.28 8.75 26.02
N GLU A 254 35.16 8.62 25.04
CA GLU A 254 35.94 9.72 24.45
C GLU A 254 35.07 10.77 23.74
N LEU A 255 34.01 10.33 23.03
CA LEU A 255 33.05 11.23 22.40
C LEU A 255 32.35 12.15 23.41
N ASN A 256 32.27 11.73 24.67
CA ASN A 256 31.74 12.50 25.79
C ASN A 256 30.30 13.01 25.58
N HIS A 257 29.53 12.30 24.75
CA HIS A 257 28.11 12.52 24.51
C HIS A 257 27.24 11.81 25.56
N PRO A 258 26.03 12.31 25.85
CA PRO A 258 25.07 11.59 26.70
C PRO A 258 24.80 10.18 26.18
N THR A 259 25.29 9.15 26.88
CA THR A 259 25.27 7.77 26.39
C THR A 259 24.67 6.81 27.40
N LEU A 260 23.74 5.98 26.94
CA LEU A 260 23.19 4.85 27.69
C LEU A 260 23.57 3.56 26.97
N VAL A 261 24.28 2.68 27.68
CA VAL A 261 24.68 1.37 27.16
C VAL A 261 24.03 0.30 28.02
N VAL A 262 23.29 -0.62 27.41
CA VAL A 262 22.82 -1.85 28.05
C VAL A 262 23.65 -2.99 27.48
N VAL A 263 24.43 -3.66 28.33
CA VAL A 263 25.23 -4.84 27.93
C VAL A 263 24.99 -5.99 28.89
N ASP A 264 24.48 -7.09 28.34
CA ASP A 264 24.36 -8.33 29.09
C ASP A 264 25.72 -9.04 29.17
N GLY A 265 26.20 -9.34 30.39
CA GLY A 265 27.43 -10.10 30.59
C GLY A 265 28.75 -9.32 30.39
N VAL A 266 28.75 -7.99 30.56
CA VAL A 266 30.00 -7.20 30.57
C VAL A 266 30.78 -7.42 31.88
N GLU A 267 32.11 -7.52 31.78
CA GLU A 267 32.99 -7.63 32.95
C GLU A 267 32.92 -6.37 33.83
N GLU A 268 32.94 -6.54 35.14
CA GLU A 268 32.77 -5.45 36.09
C GLU A 268 33.91 -4.41 36.04
N THR A 269 35.13 -4.84 35.73
CA THR A 269 36.30 -3.99 35.52
C THR A 269 36.09 -3.07 34.32
N VAL A 270 35.79 -3.64 33.14
CA VAL A 270 35.48 -2.92 31.90
C VAL A 270 34.30 -1.96 32.11
N ARG A 271 33.26 -2.39 32.82
CA ARG A 271 32.10 -1.55 33.14
C ARG A 271 32.51 -0.31 33.93
N LYS A 272 33.28 -0.48 35.01
CA LYS A 272 33.75 0.63 35.86
C LYS A 272 34.69 1.56 35.10
N GLU A 273 35.62 0.99 34.33
CA GLU A 273 36.58 1.76 33.54
C GLU A 273 35.93 2.54 32.40
N CYS A 274 34.90 2.00 31.76
CA CYS A 274 34.28 2.70 30.64
C CYS A 274 33.21 3.69 31.11
N SER A 275 32.56 3.48 32.25
CA SER A 275 31.54 4.41 32.77
C SER A 275 32.12 5.80 33.06
N SER A 276 31.28 6.83 32.90
CA SER A 276 31.63 8.22 33.18
C SER A 276 30.39 9.04 33.56
N ASP A 277 30.58 10.31 33.94
CA ASP A 277 29.46 11.23 34.18
C ASP A 277 28.56 11.43 32.95
N ARG A 278 29.06 11.11 31.74
CA ARG A 278 28.34 11.21 30.47
C ARG A 278 27.92 9.86 29.89
N MET A 279 28.43 8.74 30.39
CA MET A 279 28.09 7.39 29.91
C MET A 279 27.74 6.44 31.05
N ARG A 280 26.52 5.88 31.01
CA ARG A 280 26.06 4.88 31.98
C ARG A 280 25.92 3.51 31.33
N ILE A 281 26.52 2.49 31.97
CA ILE A 281 26.43 1.10 31.53
C ILE A 281 25.52 0.30 32.48
N TRP A 282 24.41 -0.18 31.94
CA TRP A 282 23.33 -0.92 32.59
C TRP A 282 23.41 -2.41 32.30
N ARG A 283 22.87 -3.22 33.22
CA ARG A 283 22.68 -4.66 33.05
C ARG A 283 21.25 -5.00 32.66
N ASP A 284 20.29 -4.28 33.22
CA ASP A 284 18.87 -4.54 33.02
C ASP A 284 18.31 -3.83 31.77
N PRO A 285 17.28 -4.39 31.13
CA PRO A 285 16.61 -3.76 29.99
C PRO A 285 15.99 -2.40 30.35
N LEU A 286 16.08 -1.44 29.42
CA LEU A 286 15.43 -0.13 29.50
C LEU A 286 14.16 -0.09 28.64
N GLU A 287 13.22 0.76 29.01
CA GLU A 287 11.97 0.96 28.26
C GLU A 287 12.24 1.53 26.86
N LEU A 288 12.10 0.68 25.84
CA LEU A 288 12.46 1.01 24.45
C LEU A 288 11.61 2.15 23.85
N GLY A 289 10.36 2.31 24.29
CA GLY A 289 9.49 3.40 23.83
C GLY A 289 10.04 4.77 24.22
N GLU A 290 10.46 4.93 25.48
CA GLU A 290 11.10 6.16 25.96
C GLU A 290 12.47 6.38 25.31
N ILE A 291 13.28 5.33 25.18
CA ILE A 291 14.55 5.39 24.46
C ILE A 291 14.32 5.90 23.04
N GLY A 292 13.37 5.32 22.31
CA GLY A 292 13.05 5.70 20.94
C GLY A 292 12.58 7.15 20.82
N ARG A 293 11.89 7.71 21.82
CA ARG A 293 11.51 9.13 21.81
C ARG A 293 12.67 10.08 22.11
N THR A 294 13.65 9.63 22.89
CA THR A 294 14.63 10.52 23.53
C THR A 294 16.06 10.38 23.03
N CYS A 295 16.43 9.28 22.37
CA CYS A 295 17.75 9.13 21.76
C CYS A 295 17.81 9.80 20.37
N ASP A 296 19.03 10.09 19.91
CA ASP A 296 19.31 10.61 18.58
C ASP A 296 19.91 9.55 17.65
N LEU A 297 20.55 8.53 18.22
CA LEU A 297 21.21 7.45 17.50
C LEU A 297 21.21 6.17 18.34
N ALA A 298 21.15 5.01 17.68
CA ALA A 298 21.22 3.71 18.33
C ALA A 298 22.34 2.80 17.80
N ILE A 299 22.92 1.98 18.66
CA ILE A 299 23.91 0.95 18.34
C ILE A 299 23.42 -0.40 18.84
N LEU A 300 23.18 -1.35 17.94
CA LEU A 300 22.49 -2.61 18.27
C LEU A 300 23.25 -3.81 17.69
N ASN A 301 22.96 -5.02 18.16
CA ASN A 301 23.42 -6.25 17.49
C ASN A 301 22.51 -6.71 16.34
N GLY A 302 21.55 -5.93 15.85
CA GLY A 302 20.69 -6.36 14.73
C GLY A 302 19.51 -7.24 15.10
N THR A 303 19.11 -7.29 16.37
CA THR A 303 17.88 -8.00 16.78
C THR A 303 16.64 -7.27 16.26
N HIS A 304 15.78 -7.98 15.53
CA HIS A 304 14.65 -7.41 14.81
C HIS A 304 13.73 -6.52 15.65
N GLY A 305 13.28 -6.97 16.83
CA GLY A 305 12.34 -6.21 17.66
C GLY A 305 12.87 -4.84 18.12
N THR A 306 14.12 -4.78 18.59
CA THR A 306 14.75 -3.52 18.99
C THR A 306 15.01 -2.62 17.79
N THR A 307 15.56 -3.17 16.70
CA THR A 307 15.80 -2.43 15.46
C THR A 307 14.51 -1.78 14.96
N THR A 308 13.44 -2.56 14.87
CA THR A 308 12.14 -2.08 14.37
C THR A 308 11.54 -1.01 15.28
N SER A 309 11.62 -1.19 16.60
CA SER A 309 11.09 -0.19 17.57
C SER A 309 11.78 1.18 17.42
N LEU A 310 13.10 1.19 17.18
CA LEU A 310 13.87 2.42 17.03
C LEU A 310 13.71 3.05 15.64
N LEU A 311 13.53 2.24 14.60
CA LEU A 311 13.15 2.73 13.27
C LEU A 311 11.76 3.35 13.26
N LEU A 312 10.77 2.74 13.93
CA LEU A 312 9.43 3.32 14.12
C LEU A 312 9.48 4.65 14.88
N SER A 313 10.52 4.88 15.68
CA SER A 313 10.78 6.15 16.36
C SER A 313 11.65 7.13 15.55
N GLY A 314 12.00 6.78 14.30
CA GLY A 314 12.75 7.62 13.39
C GLY A 314 14.24 7.72 13.68
N ARG A 315 14.83 6.71 14.34
CA ARG A 315 16.23 6.76 14.79
C ARG A 315 17.18 6.05 13.84
N PRO A 316 18.30 6.69 13.44
CA PRO A 316 19.34 6.02 12.69
C PRO A 316 20.07 4.98 13.55
N ILE A 317 20.49 3.88 12.91
CA ILE A 317 21.01 2.70 13.62
C ILE A 317 22.38 2.28 13.08
N LEU A 318 23.33 2.00 13.98
CA LEU A 318 24.54 1.24 13.72
C LEU A 318 24.33 -0.20 14.19
N GLU A 319 24.36 -1.15 13.25
CA GLU A 319 24.18 -2.57 13.52
C GLU A 319 25.53 -3.30 13.61
N ILE A 320 25.72 -4.10 14.65
CA ILE A 320 26.92 -4.91 14.92
C ILE A 320 26.48 -6.37 15.10
N PRO A 321 26.07 -7.05 14.00
CA PRO A 321 25.45 -8.36 14.07
C PRO A 321 26.43 -9.46 14.49
N LEU A 322 25.96 -10.35 15.37
CA LEU A 322 26.67 -11.54 15.84
C LEU A 322 26.18 -12.83 15.17
N PHE A 323 24.92 -12.83 14.74
CA PHE A 323 24.26 -14.00 14.14
C PHE A 323 23.76 -13.72 12.73
N LYS A 324 23.50 -14.80 11.98
CA LYS A 324 23.09 -14.71 10.57
C LYS A 324 21.78 -13.95 10.37
N GLU A 325 20.77 -14.21 11.20
CA GLU A 325 19.51 -13.45 11.17
C GLU A 325 19.76 -11.95 11.35
N GLN A 326 20.62 -11.60 12.31
CA GLN A 326 20.98 -10.21 12.58
C GLN A 326 21.69 -9.56 11.40
N VAL A 327 22.58 -10.28 10.71
CA VAL A 327 23.22 -9.78 9.47
C VAL A 327 22.18 -9.48 8.41
N ILE A 328 21.17 -10.35 8.24
CA ILE A 328 20.13 -10.17 7.23
C ILE A 328 19.24 -8.97 7.56
N ASN A 329 18.84 -8.84 8.83
CA ASN A 329 18.11 -7.68 9.32
C ASN A 329 18.92 -6.37 9.14
N SER A 330 20.20 -6.39 9.52
CA SER A 330 21.12 -5.25 9.36
C SER A 330 21.25 -4.81 7.90
N ARG A 331 21.31 -5.76 6.97
CA ARG A 331 21.29 -5.46 5.53
C ARG A 331 19.99 -4.81 5.09
N ALA A 332 18.85 -5.16 5.68
CA ALA A 332 17.58 -4.50 5.39
C ALA A 332 17.61 -3.02 5.81
N VAL A 333 18.13 -2.73 7.01
CA VAL A 333 18.35 -1.36 7.49
C VAL A 333 19.27 -0.57 6.56
N MET A 334 20.38 -1.17 6.14
CA MET A 334 21.30 -0.55 5.17
C MET A 334 20.64 -0.27 3.82
N ARG A 335 19.82 -1.21 3.30
CA ARG A 335 19.11 -1.03 2.02
C ARG A 335 18.20 0.19 2.06
N MET A 336 17.51 0.42 3.18
CA MET A 336 16.66 1.61 3.38
C MET A 336 17.46 2.91 3.55
N GLY A 337 18.78 2.84 3.74
CA GLY A 337 19.61 4.00 4.06
C GLY A 337 19.34 4.57 5.46
N ALA A 338 18.68 3.83 6.34
CA ALA A 338 18.36 4.25 7.72
C ALA A 338 19.49 3.91 8.72
N GLY A 339 20.56 3.25 8.27
CA GLY A 339 21.65 2.84 9.14
C GLY A 339 22.82 2.19 8.42
N LEU A 340 23.80 1.76 9.20
CA LEU A 340 25.03 1.11 8.75
C LEU A 340 25.22 -0.21 9.49
N MET A 341 25.97 -1.14 8.90
CA MET A 341 26.36 -2.41 9.53
C MET A 341 27.88 -2.48 9.64
N ALA A 342 28.41 -2.77 10.82
CA ALA A 342 29.83 -2.95 11.09
C ALA A 342 30.14 -4.40 11.49
N SER A 343 31.38 -4.84 11.25
CA SER A 343 31.83 -6.18 11.68
C SER A 343 32.18 -6.18 13.16
N PRO A 344 31.71 -7.14 13.98
CA PRO A 344 32.04 -7.22 15.41
C PRO A 344 33.54 -7.44 15.69
N ASN A 345 34.29 -7.88 14.69
CA ASN A 345 35.73 -8.18 14.79
C ASN A 345 36.61 -7.06 14.21
N ALA A 346 36.02 -5.96 13.72
CA ALA A 346 36.75 -4.86 13.09
C ALA A 346 36.47 -3.54 13.85
N PRO A 347 37.21 -3.25 14.94
CA PRO A 347 36.95 -2.09 15.77
C PRO A 347 37.05 -0.77 15.01
N GLU A 348 38.00 -0.67 14.09
CA GLU A 348 38.25 0.53 13.29
C GLU A 348 37.09 0.77 12.31
N ASP A 349 36.47 -0.29 11.77
CA ASP A 349 35.25 -0.21 10.95
C ASP A 349 34.04 0.23 11.77
N ILE A 350 33.90 -0.28 13.01
CA ILE A 350 32.83 0.13 13.94
C ILE A 350 32.95 1.62 14.24
N ILE A 351 34.15 2.10 14.60
CA ILE A 351 34.40 3.50 14.94
C ILE A 351 34.14 4.40 13.72
N ALA A 352 34.67 4.04 12.55
CA ALA A 352 34.47 4.82 11.33
C ALA A 352 32.98 4.93 10.95
N LYS A 353 32.20 3.85 11.09
CA LYS A 353 30.76 3.86 10.81
C LYS A 353 29.96 4.61 11.85
N LEU A 354 30.35 4.57 13.13
CA LEU A 354 29.76 5.40 14.17
C LEU A 354 29.97 6.89 13.86
N ASP A 355 31.20 7.29 13.58
CA ASP A 355 31.52 8.68 13.24
C ASP A 355 30.79 9.12 11.96
N GLN A 356 30.67 8.25 10.95
CA GLN A 356 29.90 8.50 9.73
C GLN A 356 28.41 8.71 10.03
N LEU A 357 27.83 7.89 10.91
CA LEU A 357 26.41 7.96 11.28
C LEU A 357 26.11 9.25 12.05
N LEU A 358 27.04 9.69 12.91
CA LEU A 358 26.97 10.96 13.64
C LEU A 358 27.09 12.17 12.71
N ALA A 359 27.98 12.11 11.72
CA ALA A 359 28.27 13.25 10.83
C ALA A 359 27.26 13.45 9.69
N ARG A 360 26.51 12.41 9.28
CA ARG A 360 25.65 12.45 8.08
C ARG A 360 24.16 12.42 8.43
N PRO A 361 23.43 13.56 8.31
CA PRO A 361 22.00 13.62 8.62
C PRO A 361 21.11 12.77 7.70
N ALA A 362 21.63 12.29 6.57
CA ALA A 362 20.89 11.48 5.61
C ALA A 362 20.29 10.21 6.24
N PHE A 363 21.02 9.53 7.12
CA PHE A 363 20.53 8.32 7.80
C PHE A 363 19.34 8.63 8.71
N ALA A 364 19.43 9.71 9.48
CA ALA A 364 18.34 10.16 10.33
C ALA A 364 17.10 10.56 9.52
N ARG A 365 17.28 11.20 8.34
CA ARG A 365 16.16 11.50 7.44
C ARG A 365 15.46 10.24 6.94
N GLN A 366 16.22 9.21 6.53
CA GLN A 366 15.62 7.95 6.06
C GLN A 366 14.90 7.19 7.19
N ALA A 367 15.48 7.15 8.40
CA ALA A 367 14.80 6.57 9.55
C ALA A 367 13.48 7.32 9.86
N LYS A 368 13.49 8.66 9.85
CA LYS A 368 12.26 9.47 10.00
C LYS A 368 11.24 9.22 8.90
N ARG A 369 11.66 8.99 7.66
CA ARG A 369 10.77 8.63 6.54
C ARG A 369 10.08 7.28 6.79
N PHE A 370 10.82 6.27 7.27
CA PHE A 370 10.24 5.00 7.67
C PHE A 370 9.20 5.18 8.80
N ALA A 371 9.54 5.95 9.84
CA ALA A 371 8.62 6.27 10.93
C ALA A 371 7.35 6.98 10.43
N ALA A 372 7.49 7.98 9.55
CA ALA A 372 6.36 8.70 8.97
C ALA A 372 5.47 7.80 8.11
N HIS A 373 6.08 6.90 7.33
CA HIS A 373 5.36 5.91 6.52
C HIS A 373 4.47 5.00 7.37
N HIS A 374 4.94 4.64 8.56
CA HIS A 374 4.21 3.82 9.53
C HIS A 374 3.61 4.63 10.69
N SER A 375 3.35 5.93 10.51
CA SER A 375 2.85 6.81 11.58
C SER A 375 1.49 6.39 12.17
N ARG A 376 0.69 5.63 11.41
CA ARG A 376 -0.60 5.06 11.87
C ARG A 376 -0.45 3.70 12.58
N PHE A 377 0.77 3.16 12.62
CA PHE A 377 1.02 1.88 13.25
C PHE A 377 0.96 2.02 14.77
N ASP A 378 0.12 1.21 15.40
CA ASP A 378 -0.01 1.10 16.85
C ASP A 378 0.22 -0.35 17.25
N SER A 379 1.33 -0.60 17.95
CA SER A 379 1.76 -1.94 18.35
C SER A 379 0.75 -2.64 19.25
N VAL A 380 0.11 -1.91 20.17
CA VAL A 380 -0.86 -2.46 21.14
C VAL A 380 -2.15 -2.83 20.43
N ARG A 381 -2.65 -1.93 19.57
CA ARG A 381 -3.84 -2.19 18.76
C ARG A 381 -3.61 -3.38 17.83
N GLN A 382 -2.43 -3.46 17.24
CA GLN A 382 -2.05 -4.53 16.33
C GLN A 382 -1.95 -5.89 17.04
N GLU A 383 -1.32 -5.94 18.22
CA GLU A 383 -1.25 -7.12 19.08
C GLU A 383 -2.65 -7.67 19.40
N HIS A 384 -3.57 -6.80 19.82
CA HIS A 384 -4.97 -7.16 20.09
C HIS A 384 -5.70 -7.65 18.84
N PHE A 385 -5.48 -7.01 17.70
CA PHE A 385 -6.09 -7.40 16.43
C PHE A 385 -5.63 -8.80 16.00
N VAL A 386 -4.33 -9.05 16.00
CA VAL A 386 -3.77 -10.35 15.60
C VAL A 386 -4.23 -11.45 16.54
N THR A 387 -4.26 -11.18 17.85
CA THR A 387 -4.73 -12.20 18.81
C THR A 387 -6.20 -12.57 18.58
N ARG A 388 -7.07 -11.57 18.32
CA ARG A 388 -8.47 -11.85 17.98
C ARG A 388 -8.62 -12.60 16.65
N HIS A 389 -7.79 -12.28 15.66
CA HIS A 389 -7.77 -12.99 14.37
C HIS A 389 -7.44 -14.47 14.56
N ILE A 390 -6.40 -14.77 15.34
CA ILE A 390 -6.00 -16.14 15.70
C ILE A 390 -7.12 -16.87 16.46
N GLU A 391 -7.75 -16.21 17.43
CA GLU A 391 -8.88 -16.75 18.19
C GLU A 391 -10.06 -17.11 17.27
N GLN A 392 -10.44 -16.20 16.36
CA GLN A 392 -11.51 -16.40 15.40
C GLN A 392 -11.22 -17.55 14.42
N LEU A 393 -9.97 -17.65 13.96
CA LEU A 393 -9.49 -18.74 13.11
C LEU A 393 -9.60 -20.09 13.83
N ALA A 394 -9.29 -20.16 15.13
CA ALA A 394 -9.41 -21.37 15.93
C ALA A 394 -10.87 -21.79 16.16
N LEU A 395 -11.78 -20.81 16.33
CA LEU A 395 -13.21 -21.06 16.58
C LEU A 395 -14.02 -21.33 15.29
N GLY A 396 -13.37 -21.36 14.12
CA GLY A 396 -14.06 -21.53 12.83
C GLY A 396 -14.97 -20.34 12.44
N LYS A 397 -14.95 -19.26 13.23
CA LYS A 397 -15.68 -18.01 12.99
C LYS A 397 -14.80 -17.11 12.11
N SER A 398 -14.56 -17.54 10.88
CA SER A 398 -13.77 -16.76 9.92
C SER A 398 -14.45 -15.42 9.66
N THR A 399 -13.91 -14.32 10.20
CA THR A 399 -14.02 -13.04 9.51
C THR A 399 -13.08 -13.14 8.32
N ALA A 400 -13.63 -13.13 7.11
CA ALA A 400 -12.90 -13.35 5.87
C ALA A 400 -11.60 -12.53 5.77
N ILE A 401 -10.48 -13.14 6.16
CA ILE A 401 -9.11 -12.81 5.74
C ILE A 401 -8.51 -14.00 4.96
N ASN A 402 -9.15 -15.18 4.98
CA ASN A 402 -8.82 -16.25 4.06
C ASN A 402 -9.33 -15.92 2.65
N SER A 403 -8.39 -15.41 1.85
CA SER A 403 -8.29 -15.74 0.43
C SER A 403 -8.28 -17.28 0.30
N HIS A 404 -9.46 -17.88 0.17
CA HIS A 404 -9.53 -19.14 -0.53
C HIS A 404 -8.76 -18.97 -1.84
N ARG A 405 -7.77 -19.83 -2.07
CA ARG A 405 -7.07 -19.99 -3.35
C ARG A 405 -8.06 -20.53 -4.39
N SER A 406 -9.09 -19.74 -4.73
CA SER A 406 -9.60 -19.73 -6.10
C SER A 406 -8.54 -19.10 -6.99
N ALA A 407 -8.50 -19.47 -8.27
CA ALA A 407 -7.71 -18.73 -9.24
C ALA A 407 -7.96 -17.22 -9.06
N PRO A 408 -6.93 -16.35 -9.12
CA PRO A 408 -7.14 -14.92 -8.94
C PRO A 408 -8.21 -14.45 -9.92
N ASP A 409 -9.32 -13.91 -9.40
CA ASP A 409 -10.38 -13.40 -10.24
C ASP A 409 -9.80 -12.29 -11.12
N SER A 410 -9.84 -12.52 -12.43
CA SER A 410 -9.45 -11.56 -13.43
C SER A 410 -10.54 -10.51 -13.56
N VAL A 411 -10.21 -9.27 -13.25
CA VAL A 411 -11.14 -8.14 -13.36
C VAL A 411 -10.77 -7.25 -14.53
N ALA A 412 -11.74 -6.52 -15.07
CA ALA A 412 -11.49 -5.49 -16.07
C ALA A 412 -10.57 -4.40 -15.48
N ALA A 413 -9.53 -4.00 -16.20
CA ALA A 413 -8.54 -3.05 -15.68
C ALA A 413 -9.17 -1.69 -15.33
N GLU A 414 -10.22 -1.30 -16.06
CA GLU A 414 -11.03 -0.11 -15.85
C GLU A 414 -11.71 -0.10 -14.48
N SER A 415 -12.12 -1.27 -13.98
CA SER A 415 -12.78 -1.40 -12.67
C SER A 415 -11.84 -1.11 -11.48
N LEU A 416 -10.52 -1.10 -11.72
CA LEU A 416 -9.50 -0.82 -10.72
C LEU A 416 -9.08 0.66 -10.70
N LEU A 417 -9.60 1.48 -11.62
CA LEU A 417 -9.38 2.92 -11.62
C LEU A 417 -10.25 3.59 -10.57
N SER A 418 -9.65 4.53 -9.83
CA SER A 418 -10.38 5.41 -8.91
C SER A 418 -9.69 6.76 -8.81
N SER A 419 -10.40 7.77 -8.32
CA SER A 419 -9.85 9.12 -8.10
C SER A 419 -8.71 9.13 -7.09
N SER A 420 -8.62 8.12 -6.22
CA SER A 420 -7.52 7.92 -5.28
C SER A 420 -6.27 7.28 -5.91
N ARG A 421 -6.31 6.91 -7.20
CA ARG A 421 -5.25 6.13 -7.88
C ARG A 421 -4.88 6.72 -9.24
N ILE A 422 -4.80 8.06 -9.33
CA ILE A 422 -4.43 8.73 -10.60
C ILE A 422 -3.00 8.40 -11.05
N ASP A 423 -2.17 7.84 -10.15
CA ASP A 423 -0.84 7.32 -10.46
C ASP A 423 -0.83 6.21 -11.52
N VAL A 424 -1.95 5.50 -11.70
CA VAL A 424 -2.13 4.50 -12.77
C VAL A 424 -2.11 5.18 -14.14
N LEU A 425 -2.67 6.39 -14.25
CA LEU A 425 -2.82 7.10 -15.52
C LEU A 425 -1.49 7.68 -16.02
N ALA A 426 -0.62 8.12 -15.11
CA ALA A 426 0.73 8.54 -15.48
C ALA A 426 1.52 7.38 -16.13
N LYS A 427 1.31 6.16 -15.62
CA LYS A 427 1.90 4.93 -16.17
C LYS A 427 1.25 4.53 -17.49
N LEU A 428 -0.06 4.73 -17.62
CA LEU A 428 -0.80 4.49 -18.87
C LEU A 428 -0.30 5.38 -20.01
N ILE A 429 -0.12 6.68 -19.76
CA ILE A 429 0.41 7.63 -20.75
C ILE A 429 1.79 7.18 -21.24
N GLN A 430 2.69 6.78 -20.31
CA GLN A 430 4.00 6.21 -20.66
C GLN A 430 3.87 4.94 -21.52
N LEU A 431 3.02 4.00 -21.10
CA LEU A 431 2.86 2.72 -21.79
C LEU A 431 2.25 2.89 -23.19
N ARG A 432 1.38 3.87 -23.41
CA ARG A 432 0.81 4.16 -24.74
C ARG A 432 1.87 4.63 -25.73
N GLN A 433 2.74 5.57 -25.34
CA GLN A 433 3.83 6.01 -26.24
C GLN A 433 4.80 4.86 -26.55
N LEU A 434 5.17 4.07 -25.54
CA LEU A 434 6.02 2.89 -25.71
C LEU A 434 5.34 1.82 -26.58
N ARG A 435 4.02 1.68 -26.48
CA ARG A 435 3.25 0.77 -27.33
C ARG A 435 3.29 1.20 -28.80
N LEU A 436 3.22 2.50 -29.06
CA LEU A 436 3.27 3.09 -30.41
C LEU A 436 4.69 3.21 -30.97
N ASN A 437 5.72 2.82 -30.22
CA ASN A 437 7.14 3.03 -30.55
C ASN A 437 7.45 4.51 -30.83
N VAL A 438 6.81 5.42 -30.10
CA VAL A 438 7.07 6.87 -30.16
C VAL A 438 7.72 7.31 -28.85
N GLU A 439 8.72 8.18 -28.93
CA GLU A 439 9.35 8.78 -27.76
C GLU A 439 8.93 10.25 -27.67
N ASN A 440 8.16 10.57 -26.64
CA ASN A 440 7.70 11.90 -26.29
C ASN A 440 8.29 12.30 -24.94
N GLU A 441 9.07 13.38 -24.94
CA GLU A 441 9.78 13.87 -23.77
C GLU A 441 8.81 14.30 -22.66
N TRP A 442 7.70 14.93 -23.02
CA TRP A 442 6.69 15.38 -22.06
C TRP A 442 6.04 14.20 -21.32
N CYS A 443 5.66 13.15 -22.04
CA CYS A 443 5.08 11.93 -21.45
C CYS A 443 6.09 11.24 -20.51
N THR A 444 7.35 11.19 -20.93
CA THR A 444 8.44 10.61 -20.13
C THR A 444 8.69 11.44 -18.87
N ARG A 445 8.65 12.77 -18.98
CA ARG A 445 8.77 13.69 -17.85
C ARG A 445 7.63 13.53 -16.86
N LEU A 446 6.36 13.49 -17.31
CA LEU A 446 5.20 13.18 -16.46
C LEU A 446 5.37 11.85 -15.72
N TYR A 447 5.83 10.81 -16.43
CA TYR A 447 6.10 9.50 -15.84
C TYR A 447 7.21 9.55 -14.79
N LEU A 448 8.28 10.31 -15.00
CA LEU A 448 9.36 10.40 -14.02
C LEU A 448 8.97 11.29 -12.83
N ASP A 449 8.33 12.42 -13.07
CA ASP A 449 7.89 13.35 -12.02
C ASP A 449 6.88 12.70 -11.06
N HIS A 450 5.90 11.92 -11.56
CA HIS A 450 4.96 11.25 -10.64
C HIS A 450 5.68 10.19 -9.78
N LEU A 451 6.70 9.50 -10.31
CA LEU A 451 7.50 8.56 -9.53
C LEU A 451 8.37 9.28 -8.51
N ARG A 452 8.93 10.44 -8.86
CA ARG A 452 9.68 11.30 -7.94
C ARG A 452 8.83 11.67 -6.72
N VAL A 453 7.59 12.12 -6.95
CA VAL A 453 6.64 12.45 -5.87
C VAL A 453 6.31 11.23 -5.01
N ILE A 454 6.17 10.04 -5.61
CA ILE A 454 5.84 8.81 -4.86
C ILE A 454 7.03 8.30 -4.04
N ASN A 455 8.23 8.23 -4.63
CA ASN A 455 9.34 7.48 -4.03
C ASN A 455 10.75 8.05 -4.26
N GLU A 456 10.92 9.25 -4.82
CA GLU A 456 12.24 9.86 -5.10
C GLU A 456 13.16 8.98 -5.96
N TYR A 457 12.59 8.27 -6.93
CA TYR A 457 13.30 7.30 -7.78
C TYR A 457 13.98 6.19 -6.98
N TRP A 458 13.39 5.82 -5.85
CA TRP A 458 13.88 4.72 -5.03
C TRP A 458 12.84 3.61 -4.93
N ASN A 459 13.23 2.40 -5.30
CA ASN A 459 12.47 1.18 -5.06
C ASN A 459 13.45 0.07 -4.66
N SER A 460 13.13 -0.66 -3.59
CA SER A 460 14.00 -1.73 -3.08
C SER A 460 13.99 -2.96 -3.98
N ILE A 461 12.86 -3.26 -4.64
CA ILE A 461 12.64 -4.55 -5.33
C ILE A 461 11.78 -4.37 -6.60
N PRO A 462 12.33 -4.59 -7.81
CA PRO A 462 13.78 -4.68 -8.07
C PRO A 462 14.46 -3.36 -7.67
N LEU A 463 15.76 -3.40 -7.36
CA LEU A 463 16.51 -2.22 -6.94
C LEU A 463 16.48 -1.17 -8.07
N LYS A 464 15.79 -0.06 -7.84
CA LYS A 464 15.76 1.11 -8.72
C LYS A 464 16.20 2.29 -7.90
N THR A 465 17.31 2.91 -8.28
CA THR A 465 17.93 4.03 -7.55
C THR A 465 18.05 5.27 -8.42
N GLN A 466 17.66 5.17 -9.70
CA GLN A 466 17.78 6.22 -10.69
C GLN A 466 16.58 6.17 -11.67
N PRO A 467 16.17 7.31 -12.25
CA PRO A 467 15.06 7.40 -13.21
C PRO A 467 15.10 6.35 -14.33
N ALA A 468 16.28 6.12 -14.92
CA ALA A 468 16.47 5.17 -16.02
C ALA A 468 16.03 3.74 -15.68
N HIS A 469 16.22 3.31 -14.42
CA HIS A 469 15.80 1.97 -13.99
C HIS A 469 14.27 1.80 -14.00
N PHE A 470 13.51 2.89 -13.83
CA PHE A 470 12.05 2.86 -13.89
C PHE A 470 11.52 2.82 -15.31
N ASP A 471 12.17 3.53 -16.24
CA ASP A 471 11.80 3.48 -17.65
C ASP A 471 12.11 2.09 -18.26
N LEU A 472 13.32 1.58 -18.03
CA LEU A 472 13.72 0.25 -18.51
C LEU A 472 12.77 -0.84 -18.00
N ALA A 473 12.46 -0.83 -16.70
CA ALA A 473 11.52 -1.79 -16.12
C ALA A 473 10.09 -1.65 -16.68
N CYS A 474 9.67 -0.45 -17.08
CA CYS A 474 8.37 -0.22 -17.73
C CYS A 474 8.37 -0.87 -19.13
N ARG A 475 9.44 -0.65 -19.91
CA ARG A 475 9.64 -1.26 -21.23
C ARG A 475 9.70 -2.79 -21.16
N ASP A 476 10.46 -3.34 -20.23
CA ASP A 476 10.57 -4.78 -20.02
C ASP A 476 9.22 -5.42 -19.65
N LEU A 477 8.45 -4.75 -18.80
CA LEU A 477 7.12 -5.21 -18.41
C LEU A 477 6.15 -5.20 -19.60
N LEU A 478 6.17 -4.15 -20.43
CA LEU A 478 5.37 -4.09 -21.66
C LEU A 478 5.76 -5.20 -22.65
N LYS A 479 7.07 -5.43 -22.85
CA LYS A 479 7.58 -6.50 -23.70
C LYS A 479 7.13 -7.88 -23.21
N SER A 480 7.27 -8.13 -21.90
CA SER A 480 6.84 -9.38 -21.27
C SER A 480 5.33 -9.60 -21.38
N ALA A 481 4.52 -8.57 -21.10
CA ALA A 481 3.06 -8.65 -21.18
C ALA A 481 2.55 -8.88 -22.62
N ARG A 482 3.23 -8.31 -23.64
CA ARG A 482 2.92 -8.59 -25.05
C ARG A 482 3.15 -10.05 -25.44
N GLN A 483 4.17 -10.69 -24.86
CA GLN A 483 4.55 -12.07 -25.19
C GLN A 483 3.77 -13.11 -24.40
N HIS A 484 3.44 -12.81 -23.14
CA HIS A 484 2.95 -13.81 -22.18
C HIS A 484 1.66 -13.42 -21.47
N GLY A 485 1.07 -12.24 -21.77
CA GLY A 485 -0.04 -11.69 -21.02
C GLY A 485 0.34 -11.32 -19.57
N LEU A 486 -0.66 -11.03 -18.73
CA LEU A 486 -0.49 -10.88 -17.28
C LEU A 486 -0.78 -12.23 -16.59
N ASN A 487 0.04 -13.24 -16.83
CA ASN A 487 -0.20 -14.61 -16.32
C ASN A 487 0.68 -14.97 -15.10
N GLY A 488 0.21 -15.93 -14.28
CA GLY A 488 0.91 -16.46 -13.09
C GLY A 488 1.02 -15.48 -11.92
N ASP A 489 1.68 -15.87 -10.83
CA ASP A 489 1.85 -15.04 -9.61
C ASP A 489 2.56 -13.69 -9.88
N ARG A 490 3.33 -13.60 -10.97
CA ARG A 490 3.98 -12.37 -11.43
C ARG A 490 3.06 -11.42 -12.20
N GLY A 491 1.84 -11.82 -12.53
CA GLY A 491 0.80 -10.95 -13.11
C GLY A 491 -0.18 -10.40 -12.08
N VAL A 492 -0.30 -11.06 -10.92
CA VAL A 492 -1.35 -10.78 -9.92
C VAL A 492 -1.17 -9.43 -9.24
N VAL A 493 -2.25 -8.65 -9.21
CA VAL A 493 -2.36 -7.32 -8.58
C VAL A 493 -3.07 -7.45 -7.24
N SER A 494 -2.70 -6.63 -6.25
CA SER A 494 -3.31 -6.67 -4.92
C SER A 494 -4.40 -5.62 -4.80
N ILE A 495 -5.59 -6.03 -4.35
CA ILE A 495 -6.76 -5.15 -4.14
C ILE A 495 -7.32 -5.30 -2.72
N THR A 496 -8.00 -4.29 -2.20
CA THR A 496 -8.68 -4.37 -0.91
C THR A 496 -9.89 -5.30 -1.00
N ASN A 497 -10.49 -5.68 0.13
CA ASN A 497 -11.77 -6.42 0.12
C ASN A 497 -12.90 -5.66 -0.61
N LYS A 498 -12.78 -4.34 -0.72
CA LYS A 498 -13.71 -3.46 -1.45
C LYS A 498 -13.35 -3.29 -2.94
N GLY A 499 -12.29 -3.92 -3.42
CA GLY A 499 -11.85 -3.85 -4.81
C GLY A 499 -10.89 -2.69 -5.14
N GLU A 500 -10.44 -1.93 -4.14
CA GLU A 500 -9.55 -0.79 -4.37
C GLU A 500 -8.12 -1.25 -4.60
N LEU A 501 -7.40 -0.63 -5.53
CA LEU A 501 -6.03 -1.02 -5.86
C LEU A 501 -5.08 -0.73 -4.68
N ILE A 502 -4.36 -1.75 -4.21
CA ILE A 502 -3.29 -1.62 -3.20
C ILE A 502 -1.95 -1.42 -3.91
N ASN A 503 -1.55 -2.38 -4.75
CA ASN A 503 -0.28 -2.37 -5.47
C ASN A 503 -0.44 -3.03 -6.85
N GLY A 504 0.44 -2.70 -7.79
CA GLY A 504 0.42 -3.22 -9.16
C GLY A 504 -0.03 -2.20 -10.22
N ALA A 505 0.12 -0.90 -9.95
CA ALA A 505 -0.33 0.17 -10.85
C ALA A 505 0.19 0.04 -12.30
N HIS A 506 1.45 -0.38 -12.51
CA HIS A 506 1.98 -0.64 -13.85
C HIS A 506 1.25 -1.79 -14.57
N ARG A 507 0.81 -2.83 -13.83
CA ARG A 507 0.08 -3.96 -14.40
C ARG A 507 -1.37 -3.58 -14.73
N VAL A 508 -1.99 -2.75 -13.89
CA VAL A 508 -3.31 -2.17 -14.20
C VAL A 508 -3.22 -1.28 -15.44
N ALA A 509 -2.23 -0.39 -15.50
CA ALA A 509 -1.98 0.45 -16.67
C ALA A 509 -1.68 -0.37 -17.94
N LEU A 510 -1.00 -1.51 -17.81
CA LEU A 510 -0.83 -2.47 -18.91
C LEU A 510 -2.14 -3.14 -19.31
N GLY A 511 -2.97 -3.54 -18.35
CA GLY A 511 -4.32 -4.05 -18.62
C GLY A 511 -5.12 -3.08 -19.46
N LEU A 512 -5.11 -1.79 -19.09
CA LEU A 512 -5.74 -0.70 -19.86
C LEU A 512 -5.09 -0.50 -21.24
N THR A 513 -3.75 -0.58 -21.31
CA THR A 513 -2.98 -0.37 -22.55
C THR A 513 -3.19 -1.49 -23.55
N LEU A 514 -3.30 -2.75 -23.10
CA LEU A 514 -3.42 -3.94 -23.93
C LEU A 514 -4.85 -4.47 -24.02
N GLN A 515 -5.81 -3.86 -23.31
CA GLN A 515 -7.20 -4.32 -23.18
C GLN A 515 -7.30 -5.77 -22.71
N ILE A 516 -6.48 -6.12 -21.72
CA ILE A 516 -6.46 -7.46 -21.10
C ILE A 516 -6.92 -7.37 -19.65
N PRO A 517 -7.63 -8.39 -19.13
CA PRO A 517 -8.03 -8.41 -17.74
C PRO A 517 -6.81 -8.55 -16.82
N VAL A 518 -6.97 -8.07 -15.59
CA VAL A 518 -5.91 -8.04 -14.59
C VAL A 518 -6.24 -9.06 -13.51
N PRO A 519 -5.43 -10.12 -13.32
CA PRO A 519 -5.65 -11.06 -12.24
C PRO A 519 -5.45 -10.37 -10.89
N CYS A 520 -6.41 -10.49 -9.99
CA CYS A 520 -6.39 -9.79 -8.71
C CYS A 520 -6.42 -10.73 -7.51
N ARG A 521 -5.80 -10.29 -6.40
CA ARG A 521 -5.84 -10.93 -5.10
C ARG A 521 -6.35 -9.95 -4.05
N LYS A 522 -7.46 -10.29 -3.40
CA LYS A 522 -8.02 -9.51 -2.30
C LYS A 522 -7.16 -9.66 -1.05
N LEU A 523 -6.83 -8.54 -0.41
CA LEU A 523 -6.10 -8.46 0.83
C LEU A 523 -6.87 -7.57 1.81
N ALA A 524 -6.82 -7.90 3.10
CA ALA A 524 -7.36 -7.09 4.18
C ALA A 524 -6.41 -5.94 4.56
N LEU A 525 -6.05 -5.11 3.58
CA LEU A 525 -5.20 -3.92 3.74
C LEU A 525 -5.96 -2.66 3.30
N SER A 526 -5.49 -1.48 3.70
CA SER A 526 -5.95 -0.20 3.15
C SER A 526 -5.25 0.13 1.83
N ALA A 527 -5.99 0.66 0.86
CA ALA A 527 -5.39 1.18 -0.37
C ALA A 527 -4.58 2.46 -0.07
N PRO A 528 -3.40 2.65 -0.71
CA PRO A 528 -2.67 3.90 -0.63
C PRO A 528 -3.42 5.01 -1.37
N ASP A 529 -3.40 6.21 -0.82
CA ASP A 529 -3.93 7.40 -1.49
C ASP A 529 -2.87 7.98 -2.43
N TYR A 530 -3.15 7.96 -3.73
CA TYR A 530 -2.43 8.61 -4.81
C TYR A 530 -3.41 9.45 -5.65
N SER A 531 -4.18 10.29 -4.96
CA SER A 531 -5.16 11.23 -5.53
C SER A 531 -4.53 12.46 -6.18
N PHE A 532 -5.34 13.20 -6.93
CA PHE A 532 -4.98 14.50 -7.51
C PHE A 532 -4.40 15.47 -6.46
N GLN A 533 -5.10 15.63 -5.34
CA GLN A 533 -4.68 16.52 -4.26
C GLN A 533 -3.29 16.15 -3.73
N ARG A 534 -3.01 14.85 -3.56
CA ARG A 534 -1.69 14.38 -3.12
C ARG A 534 -0.56 14.80 -4.06
N PHE A 535 -0.79 14.81 -5.36
CA PHE A 535 0.23 15.20 -6.35
C PHE A 535 0.31 16.72 -6.55
N GLN A 536 -0.70 17.47 -6.11
CA GLN A 536 -0.75 18.94 -6.16
C GLN A 536 -0.08 19.58 -4.93
N GLU A 537 -0.25 19.00 -3.75
CA GLU A 537 0.25 19.57 -2.50
C GLU A 537 1.78 19.43 -2.37
N PRO A 538 2.48 20.44 -1.81
CA PRO A 538 3.90 20.32 -1.49
C PRO A 538 4.17 19.18 -0.51
N GLN A 539 5.04 18.26 -0.89
CA GLN A 539 5.53 17.16 -0.05
C GLN A 539 7.05 17.30 0.17
N ALA A 540 7.74 16.23 0.59
CA ALA A 540 9.21 16.20 0.62
C ALA A 540 9.87 16.38 -0.76
N SER A 541 9.10 16.21 -1.85
CA SER A 541 9.49 16.40 -3.24
C SER A 541 8.59 17.44 -3.93
N PRO A 542 9.09 18.18 -4.95
CA PRO A 542 8.28 19.13 -5.71
C PRO A 542 7.00 18.50 -6.29
N PRO A 543 5.83 19.17 -6.21
CA PRO A 543 4.57 18.64 -6.73
C PRO A 543 4.58 18.51 -8.27
N LEU A 544 3.55 17.87 -8.82
CA LEU A 544 3.31 17.88 -10.26
C LEU A 544 2.81 19.25 -10.72
N SER A 545 3.10 19.63 -11.97
CA SER A 545 2.52 20.84 -12.54
C SER A 545 1.01 20.69 -12.77
N MET A 546 0.28 21.79 -12.82
CA MET A 546 -1.16 21.76 -13.14
C MET A 546 -1.42 21.14 -14.52
N GLU A 547 -0.57 21.42 -15.51
CA GLU A 547 -0.64 20.79 -16.84
C GLU A 547 -0.54 19.26 -16.77
N GLN A 548 0.38 18.74 -15.96
CA GLN A 548 0.54 17.30 -15.73
C GLN A 548 -0.69 16.71 -15.03
N LEU A 549 -1.21 17.39 -14.02
CA LEU A 549 -2.38 16.98 -13.26
C LEU A 549 -3.66 16.98 -14.12
N ASP A 550 -3.84 18.00 -14.95
CA ASP A 550 -4.98 18.12 -15.87
C ASP A 550 -4.97 16.99 -16.90
N ALA A 551 -3.80 16.62 -17.43
CA ALA A 551 -3.68 15.49 -18.34
C ALA A 551 -4.06 14.15 -17.68
N LEU A 552 -3.70 13.95 -16.40
CA LEU A 552 -4.14 12.78 -15.63
C LEU A 552 -5.66 12.81 -15.42
N ALA A 553 -6.24 13.98 -15.10
CA ALA A 553 -7.68 14.12 -14.93
C ALA A 553 -8.45 13.82 -16.24
N VAL A 554 -7.97 14.32 -17.38
CA VAL A 554 -8.55 14.04 -18.70
C VAL A 554 -8.52 12.54 -19.01
N GLU A 555 -7.39 11.88 -18.76
CA GLU A 555 -7.31 10.42 -18.94
C GLU A 555 -8.24 9.68 -17.98
N PHE A 556 -8.43 10.16 -16.75
CA PHE A 556 -9.36 9.55 -15.80
C PHE A 556 -10.79 9.60 -16.32
N VAL A 557 -11.23 10.76 -16.81
CA VAL A 557 -12.57 10.98 -17.37
C VAL A 557 -12.82 10.05 -18.56
N ARG A 558 -11.81 9.80 -19.41
CA ARG A 558 -11.94 8.89 -20.57
C ARG A 558 -12.34 7.46 -20.21
N PHE A 559 -11.94 6.96 -19.04
CA PHE A 559 -12.26 5.60 -18.58
C PHE A 559 -13.44 5.52 -17.63
N CYS A 560 -13.92 6.67 -17.13
CA CYS A 560 -14.99 6.72 -16.14
C CYS A 560 -16.24 7.37 -16.76
N PRO A 561 -17.06 6.63 -17.53
CA PRO A 561 -18.24 7.19 -18.19
C PRO A 561 -19.31 7.70 -17.21
N SER A 562 -19.20 7.33 -15.92
CA SER A 562 -20.04 7.87 -14.83
C SER A 562 -19.61 9.26 -14.36
N VAL A 563 -18.45 9.76 -14.81
CA VAL A 563 -17.95 11.07 -14.45
C VAL A 563 -18.65 12.15 -15.27
N ARG A 564 -19.37 13.02 -14.57
CA ARG A 564 -19.98 14.21 -15.17
C ARG A 564 -19.03 15.40 -15.02
N VAL A 565 -18.87 16.14 -16.10
CA VAL A 565 -18.09 17.37 -16.15
C VAL A 565 -19.05 18.57 -16.11
N GLY A 566 -19.08 19.30 -15.00
CA GLY A 566 -19.83 20.55 -14.88
C GLY A 566 -18.97 21.75 -15.28
N LEU A 567 -19.49 22.62 -16.15
CA LEU A 567 -18.82 23.88 -16.51
C LEU A 567 -19.51 25.04 -15.80
N SER A 568 -18.79 25.76 -14.94
CA SER A 568 -19.29 26.95 -14.25
C SER A 568 -18.64 28.21 -14.84
N LEU A 569 -19.47 29.11 -15.36
CA LEU A 569 -19.08 30.43 -15.89
C LEU A 569 -19.51 31.50 -14.88
N ILE A 570 -18.95 31.46 -13.67
CA ILE A 570 -19.09 32.57 -12.72
C ILE A 570 -17.85 33.47 -12.89
N PRO A 571 -17.99 34.79 -13.10
CA PRO A 571 -16.84 35.68 -13.09
C PRO A 571 -16.26 35.71 -11.67
N ALA A 572 -15.02 35.23 -11.52
CA ALA A 572 -14.32 35.31 -10.24
C ALA A 572 -14.04 36.79 -9.90
N LYS A 573 -14.65 37.32 -8.84
CA LYS A 573 -14.17 38.59 -8.26
C LYS A 573 -12.74 38.38 -7.76
N PRO A 574 -11.78 39.25 -8.11
CA PRO A 574 -10.42 39.11 -7.63
C PRO A 574 -10.39 39.29 -6.12
N VAL A 575 -9.79 38.33 -5.41
CA VAL A 575 -9.49 38.45 -3.98
C VAL A 575 -8.38 39.48 -3.84
N THR A 576 -8.73 40.73 -3.54
CA THR A 576 -7.75 41.75 -3.18
C THR A 576 -7.22 41.48 -1.78
N THR A 577 -5.90 41.49 -1.68
CA THR A 577 -5.10 41.29 -0.48
C THR A 577 -5.48 42.25 0.64
N ALA A 578 -6.00 41.75 1.78
CA ALA A 578 -5.61 42.14 3.14
C ALA A 578 -6.58 41.54 4.19
N THR A 579 -5.98 41.00 5.27
CA THR A 579 -6.57 40.52 6.54
C THR A 579 -7.41 39.23 6.54
N PRO A 580 -7.03 38.19 7.33
CA PRO A 580 -7.88 37.02 7.52
C PRO A 580 -8.96 37.34 8.56
N GLY A 581 -10.18 37.56 8.10
CA GLY A 581 -11.39 37.47 8.93
C GLY A 581 -11.97 36.04 8.89
N PRO A 582 -12.70 35.59 9.92
CA PRO A 582 -13.34 34.30 9.91
C PRO A 582 -14.56 34.33 8.97
N GLU A 583 -14.92 33.17 8.40
CA GLU A 583 -16.13 32.89 7.60
C GLU A 583 -16.02 33.03 6.06
N THR A 584 -15.42 32.02 5.42
CA THR A 584 -15.80 31.55 4.07
C THR A 584 -16.02 30.03 4.04
N GLY A 585 -16.56 29.48 5.12
CA GLY A 585 -16.69 28.03 5.34
C GLY A 585 -18.07 27.42 5.06
N SER A 586 -18.83 27.87 4.05
CA SER A 586 -20.23 27.40 3.88
C SER A 586 -20.61 26.75 2.54
N ALA A 587 -19.66 26.56 1.61
CA ALA A 587 -19.89 25.76 0.40
C ALA A 587 -19.06 24.46 0.37
N GLU A 588 -17.93 24.41 1.09
CA GLU A 588 -16.98 23.28 1.09
C GLU A 588 -17.48 22.04 1.85
N THR A 589 -18.50 22.19 2.71
CA THR A 589 -18.96 21.13 3.62
C THR A 589 -20.22 20.39 3.17
N SER A 590 -20.82 20.75 2.04
CA SER A 590 -22.18 20.32 1.70
C SER A 590 -22.28 19.12 0.76
N ILE A 591 -21.19 18.72 0.08
CA ILE A 591 -21.21 17.62 -0.90
C ILE A 591 -19.91 16.77 -0.78
N PRO A 592 -19.99 15.51 -0.30
CA PRO A 592 -18.84 14.60 -0.29
C PRO A 592 -18.37 14.30 -1.73
N ASN A 593 -17.05 14.38 -1.98
CA ASN A 593 -16.36 14.12 -3.27
C ASN A 593 -16.39 15.26 -4.32
N LEU A 594 -16.51 16.52 -3.90
CA LEU A 594 -16.25 17.66 -4.76
C LEU A 594 -14.74 17.98 -4.80
N VAL A 595 -14.14 18.09 -5.99
CA VAL A 595 -12.77 18.61 -6.17
C VAL A 595 -12.88 19.93 -6.94
N TYR A 596 -12.45 21.03 -6.32
CA TYR A 596 -12.38 22.36 -6.96
C TYR A 596 -11.06 22.52 -7.71
N SER A 597 -11.09 23.08 -8.93
CA SER A 597 -9.90 23.69 -9.54
C SER A 597 -10.17 25.17 -9.86
N GLN A 598 -9.30 26.05 -9.36
CA GLN A 598 -9.19 27.40 -9.93
C GLN A 598 -8.29 27.29 -11.16
N ILE A 599 -8.90 27.31 -12.34
CA ILE A 599 -8.18 27.41 -13.61
C ILE A 599 -7.93 28.89 -13.88
N ASN A 600 -6.77 29.39 -13.47
CA ASN A 600 -6.27 30.66 -14.00
C ASN A 600 -5.68 30.39 -15.38
N SER A 601 -6.40 30.87 -16.41
CA SER A 601 -6.00 30.92 -17.83
C SER A 601 -5.80 29.58 -18.56
N VAL A 602 -6.86 29.08 -19.19
CA VAL A 602 -6.71 28.30 -20.44
C VAL A 602 -7.01 29.24 -21.60
N SER A 603 -6.09 29.33 -22.56
CA SER A 603 -6.31 30.06 -23.81
C SER A 603 -7.55 29.49 -24.52
N LEU A 604 -8.54 30.35 -24.81
CA LEU A 604 -9.77 30.00 -25.52
C LEU A 604 -9.52 29.26 -26.86
N ALA A 605 -8.32 29.41 -27.44
CA ALA A 605 -7.91 28.75 -28.67
C ALA A 605 -7.83 27.22 -28.56
N THR A 606 -7.50 26.69 -27.37
CA THR A 606 -7.36 25.24 -27.12
C THR A 606 -8.71 24.52 -27.13
N LEU A 607 -9.80 25.21 -26.78
CA LEU A 607 -11.17 24.65 -26.81
C LEU A 607 -11.77 24.66 -28.22
N THR A 608 -11.40 25.62 -29.08
CA THR A 608 -11.99 25.79 -30.42
C THR A 608 -11.63 24.72 -31.45
N HIS A 609 -10.47 24.05 -31.34
CA HIS A 609 -10.06 23.04 -32.33
C HIS A 609 -10.50 21.59 -32.00
N GLY A 610 -10.79 21.28 -30.74
CA GLY A 610 -11.05 19.90 -30.29
C GLY A 610 -12.52 19.45 -30.22
N CYS A 611 -13.49 20.36 -30.30
CA CYS A 611 -14.90 20.02 -30.04
C CYS A 611 -15.81 19.90 -31.27
N GLY A 612 -15.34 20.24 -32.48
CA GLY A 612 -16.16 20.13 -33.70
C GLY A 612 -17.47 20.94 -33.65
N ILE A 613 -17.49 22.08 -32.94
CA ILE A 613 -18.66 22.96 -32.83
C ILE A 613 -18.58 24.03 -33.91
N ALA A 614 -19.60 24.10 -34.78
CA ALA A 614 -19.76 25.22 -35.71
C ALA A 614 -19.96 26.54 -34.92
N PHE A 615 -18.94 27.39 -34.93
CA PHE A 615 -18.89 28.66 -34.18
C PHE A 615 -19.29 29.89 -35.01
N ASP A 616 -19.90 29.69 -36.19
CA ASP A 616 -20.17 30.77 -37.16
C ASP A 616 -21.13 31.87 -36.66
N ARG A 617 -21.88 31.63 -35.57
CA ARG A 617 -22.79 32.64 -34.98
C ARG A 617 -22.22 33.45 -33.82
N LEU A 618 -21.02 33.13 -33.31
CA LEU A 618 -20.38 33.88 -32.21
C LEU A 618 -19.29 34.85 -32.69
N ALA A 619 -18.71 34.61 -33.87
CA ALA A 619 -17.80 35.56 -34.53
C ALA A 619 -18.48 36.90 -34.87
N GLY A 620 -19.81 36.91 -35.05
CA GLY A 620 -20.59 38.14 -35.28
C GLY A 620 -20.75 39.04 -34.04
N LEU A 621 -20.42 38.55 -32.83
CA LEU A 621 -20.52 39.34 -31.60
C LEU A 621 -19.19 39.99 -31.19
N SER A 622 -18.04 39.55 -31.72
CA SER A 622 -16.76 40.24 -31.50
C SER A 622 -16.60 41.49 -32.38
N SER A 623 -17.30 41.54 -33.52
CA SER A 623 -17.27 42.70 -34.44
C SER A 623 -18.15 43.88 -34.00
N GLN A 624 -18.85 43.79 -32.86
CA GLN A 624 -19.64 44.89 -32.28
C GLN A 624 -19.07 45.48 -30.99
N ARG A 625 -17.83 45.16 -30.60
CA ARG A 625 -17.17 45.88 -29.51
C ARG A 625 -16.68 47.24 -30.00
N LYS A 626 -17.26 48.32 -29.46
CA LYS A 626 -16.71 49.67 -29.64
C LYS A 626 -15.32 49.73 -29.00
N PRO A 627 -14.35 50.48 -29.57
CA PRO A 627 -12.93 50.38 -29.22
C PRO A 627 -12.52 50.87 -27.82
N ASN A 628 -13.45 51.21 -26.91
CA ASN A 628 -13.14 51.97 -25.69
C ASN A 628 -13.47 51.29 -24.35
N ASP A 629 -13.89 50.02 -24.30
CA ASP A 629 -14.01 49.32 -23.02
C ASP A 629 -12.67 48.71 -22.59
N SER A 630 -12.07 49.29 -21.55
CA SER A 630 -10.77 48.93 -20.99
C SER A 630 -10.80 47.76 -19.99
N ASP A 631 -11.85 46.93 -20.01
CA ASP A 631 -11.98 45.81 -19.09
C ASP A 631 -11.59 44.48 -19.79
N THR A 632 -10.30 44.18 -19.75
CA THR A 632 -9.71 42.93 -20.29
C THR A 632 -9.73 41.80 -19.27
N SER A 633 -10.86 41.60 -18.59
CA SER A 633 -11.03 40.48 -17.66
C SER A 633 -11.26 39.17 -18.42
N PRO A 634 -10.42 38.13 -18.27
CA PRO A 634 -10.62 36.84 -18.93
C PRO A 634 -11.84 36.13 -18.34
N ILE A 635 -12.68 35.55 -19.21
CA ILE A 635 -13.77 34.65 -18.82
C ILE A 635 -13.14 33.40 -18.18
N SER A 636 -13.35 33.22 -16.88
CA SER A 636 -12.93 32.02 -16.16
C SER A 636 -13.89 30.87 -16.45
N VAL A 637 -13.37 29.78 -17.00
CA VAL A 637 -14.10 28.54 -17.26
C VAL A 637 -13.72 27.53 -16.16
N GLN A 638 -14.67 27.16 -15.30
CA GLN A 638 -14.44 26.21 -14.20
C GLN A 638 -14.93 24.81 -14.58
N LEU A 639 -14.13 23.78 -14.31
CA LEU A 639 -14.44 22.38 -14.65
C LEU A 639 -14.67 21.57 -13.35
N CYS A 640 -15.84 20.95 -13.22
CA CYS A 640 -16.28 20.22 -12.03
C CYS A 640 -16.40 18.72 -12.35
N ILE A 641 -15.76 17.84 -11.58
CA ILE A 641 -15.71 16.39 -11.85
C ILE A 641 -16.31 15.63 -10.66
N THR A 642 -17.37 14.84 -10.86
CA THR A 642 -17.95 13.98 -9.81
C THR A 642 -18.02 12.51 -10.24
N ALA A 643 -17.59 11.56 -9.39
CA ALA A 643 -17.70 10.12 -9.61
C ALA A 643 -18.45 9.42 -8.47
N GLN A 644 -19.43 8.57 -8.76
CA GLN A 644 -20.00 7.59 -7.81
C GLN A 644 -19.61 6.16 -8.18
N GLN A 645 -19.45 5.29 -7.17
CA GLN A 645 -19.26 3.84 -7.35
C GLN A 645 -20.58 3.17 -7.79
N PRO A 646 -20.54 2.15 -8.67
CA PRO A 646 -21.75 1.55 -9.22
C PRO A 646 -22.34 0.46 -8.31
N ASP A 647 -23.57 0.67 -7.83
CA ASP A 647 -24.42 -0.40 -7.31
C ASP A 647 -25.07 -1.19 -8.46
N GLN A 648 -25.11 -2.51 -8.32
CA GLN A 648 -25.68 -3.42 -9.30
C GLN A 648 -27.19 -3.55 -9.12
N GLN A 649 -28.02 -3.08 -10.08
CA GLN A 649 -29.16 -3.80 -10.67
C GLN A 649 -30.09 -2.93 -11.55
N ARG A 650 -30.69 -3.60 -12.55
CA ARG A 650 -31.79 -3.25 -13.48
C ARG A 650 -31.44 -2.51 -14.79
N GLN A 651 -32.00 -3.02 -15.89
CA GLN A 651 -31.84 -2.65 -17.30
C GLN A 651 -33.14 -2.01 -17.85
N SER A 652 -33.06 -1.07 -18.81
CA SER A 652 -33.88 -0.93 -20.06
C SER A 652 -33.63 0.42 -20.77
N PRO A 653 -33.73 0.54 -22.11
CA PRO A 653 -33.18 1.66 -22.89
C PRO A 653 -34.23 2.70 -23.39
N GLY A 654 -33.81 3.95 -23.62
CA GLY A 654 -34.60 4.98 -24.35
C GLY A 654 -33.98 6.39 -24.35
N THR A 655 -34.04 7.07 -25.49
CA THR A 655 -33.35 8.33 -25.88
C THR A 655 -33.98 9.62 -25.32
N ASP A 656 -33.18 10.52 -24.73
CA ASP A 656 -33.63 11.81 -24.16
C ASP A 656 -33.54 12.99 -25.17
N SER A 657 -34.55 13.88 -25.18
CA SER A 657 -34.56 15.18 -25.87
C SER A 657 -34.61 16.36 -24.87
N VAL A 658 -33.91 17.46 -25.17
CA VAL A 658 -33.83 18.68 -24.34
C VAL A 658 -34.38 19.87 -25.13
N LEU A 659 -35.25 20.68 -24.53
CA LEU A 659 -35.83 21.88 -25.13
C LEU A 659 -35.45 23.14 -24.33
N PHE A 660 -35.17 24.25 -25.02
CA PHE A 660 -34.81 25.54 -24.44
C PHE A 660 -35.92 26.57 -24.69
N ALA A 661 -36.20 27.43 -23.71
CA ALA A 661 -37.11 28.57 -23.84
C ALA A 661 -36.44 29.82 -23.26
N ASP A 662 -36.36 30.89 -24.05
CA ASP A 662 -35.62 32.11 -23.70
C ASP A 662 -36.55 33.19 -23.11
N ASN A 663 -37.88 32.97 -23.08
CA ASN A 663 -38.86 33.86 -22.45
C ASN A 663 -40.19 33.15 -22.10
N GLU A 664 -41.03 33.84 -21.34
CA GLU A 664 -42.32 33.34 -20.83
C GLU A 664 -43.31 32.94 -21.93
N ALA A 665 -43.34 33.65 -23.07
CA ALA A 665 -44.25 33.36 -24.18
C ALA A 665 -43.86 32.08 -24.94
N GLU A 666 -42.55 31.83 -25.09
CA GLU A 666 -42.02 30.56 -25.60
C GLU A 666 -42.28 29.43 -24.61
N ALA A 667 -41.98 29.63 -23.33
CA ALA A 667 -42.22 28.63 -22.28
C ALA A 667 -43.69 28.20 -22.25
N ASN A 668 -44.64 29.15 -22.33
CA ASN A 668 -46.08 28.86 -22.38
C ASN A 668 -46.51 28.14 -23.68
N ARG A 669 -45.90 28.45 -24.83
CA ARG A 669 -46.11 27.71 -26.08
C ARG A 669 -45.63 26.27 -25.98
N TRP A 670 -44.46 26.05 -25.39
CA TRP A 670 -43.86 24.73 -25.22
C TRP A 670 -44.63 23.87 -24.20
N VAL A 671 -45.15 24.46 -23.12
CA VAL A 671 -46.06 23.78 -22.20
C VAL A 671 -47.31 23.31 -22.95
N THR A 672 -47.89 24.14 -23.81
CA THR A 672 -49.06 23.75 -24.63
C THR A 672 -48.74 22.63 -25.62
N THR A 673 -47.54 22.63 -26.22
CA THR A 673 -47.06 21.54 -27.11
C THR A 673 -46.77 20.25 -26.34
N LEU A 674 -46.17 20.33 -25.15
CA LEU A 674 -45.88 19.21 -24.25
C LEU A 674 -47.16 18.53 -23.73
N LEU A 675 -48.22 19.31 -23.50
CA LEU A 675 -49.55 18.82 -23.14
C LEU A 675 -50.20 17.94 -24.24
N SER A 676 -49.66 17.96 -25.46
CA SER A 676 -50.19 17.22 -26.62
C SER A 676 -49.30 16.07 -27.12
N ALA A 677 -48.12 15.83 -26.52
CA ALA A 677 -47.12 14.88 -27.02
C ALA A 677 -47.15 13.51 -26.27
N PRO A 678 -46.96 12.35 -26.95
CA PRO A 678 -47.21 11.03 -26.33
C PRO A 678 -46.02 10.40 -25.58
N THR A 679 -44.82 10.98 -25.61
CA THR A 679 -43.59 10.36 -25.08
C THR A 679 -43.17 10.91 -23.71
N ARG A 680 -42.71 10.03 -22.81
CA ARG A 680 -42.44 10.32 -21.39
C ARG A 680 -40.94 10.33 -21.10
N ARG A 681 -40.34 11.52 -21.11
CA ARG A 681 -39.19 11.98 -20.30
C ARG A 681 -38.74 13.33 -20.86
N TRP A 682 -38.86 14.39 -20.07
CA TRP A 682 -38.61 15.75 -20.51
C TRP A 682 -37.71 16.48 -19.51
N TRP A 683 -36.88 17.39 -20.04
CA TRP A 683 -36.09 18.34 -19.28
C TRP A 683 -36.54 19.76 -19.64
N ILE A 684 -37.03 20.52 -18.65
CA ILE A 684 -37.45 21.91 -18.84
C ILE A 684 -36.35 22.81 -18.27
N ALA A 685 -35.79 23.66 -19.12
CA ALA A 685 -34.92 24.77 -18.74
C ALA A 685 -35.71 26.09 -18.84
N ALA A 686 -35.87 26.80 -17.73
CA ALA A 686 -36.53 28.09 -17.70
C ALA A 686 -35.53 29.16 -17.24
N GLY A 687 -35.30 30.17 -18.09
CA GLY A 687 -34.69 31.44 -17.70
C GLY A 687 -35.80 32.45 -17.46
N ALA A 688 -36.07 32.79 -16.21
CA ALA A 688 -37.03 33.85 -15.87
C ALA A 688 -36.70 34.48 -14.51
N ASN A 689 -37.21 35.69 -14.29
CA ASN A 689 -37.08 36.42 -13.03
C ASN A 689 -37.72 35.62 -11.88
N GLY A 690 -37.19 35.77 -10.66
CA GLY A 690 -37.41 34.81 -9.56
C GLY A 690 -38.87 34.50 -9.17
N SER A 691 -39.83 35.40 -9.42
CA SER A 691 -41.27 35.15 -9.21
C SER A 691 -41.88 34.17 -10.22
N ASP A 692 -41.36 34.16 -11.44
CA ASP A 692 -41.94 33.46 -12.58
C ASP A 692 -41.51 31.98 -12.60
N VAL A 693 -40.32 31.70 -12.08
CA VAL A 693 -39.82 30.33 -11.84
C VAL A 693 -40.71 29.59 -10.84
N VAL A 694 -41.10 30.25 -9.74
CA VAL A 694 -41.95 29.65 -8.71
C VAL A 694 -43.35 29.36 -9.26
N ASN A 695 -43.93 30.28 -10.04
CA ASN A 695 -45.22 30.07 -10.70
C ASN A 695 -45.17 28.97 -11.77
N CYS A 696 -44.06 28.87 -12.51
CA CYS A 696 -43.84 27.83 -13.51
C CYS A 696 -43.70 26.45 -12.85
N LEU A 697 -42.91 26.34 -11.77
CA LEU A 697 -42.76 25.11 -10.99
C LEU A 697 -44.07 24.67 -10.35
N ALA A 698 -44.86 25.62 -9.81
CA ALA A 698 -46.17 25.33 -9.24
C ALA A 698 -47.14 24.76 -10.30
N ARG A 699 -47.16 25.35 -11.51
CA ARG A 699 -47.98 24.83 -12.63
C ARG A 699 -47.54 23.46 -13.12
N VAL A 700 -46.23 23.21 -13.21
CA VAL A 700 -45.67 21.90 -13.59
C VAL A 700 -45.99 20.85 -12.51
N ALA A 701 -45.91 21.22 -11.23
CA ALA A 701 -46.22 20.36 -10.09
C ALA A 701 -47.73 20.07 -9.93
N ASP A 702 -48.60 20.99 -10.33
CA ASP A 702 -50.05 20.78 -10.33
C ASP A 702 -50.48 19.94 -11.53
N TRP A 703 -49.91 20.17 -12.71
CA TRP A 703 -50.14 19.33 -13.89
C TRP A 703 -49.64 17.90 -13.68
N SER A 704 -48.43 17.71 -13.14
CA SER A 704 -47.87 16.38 -12.88
C SER A 704 -48.74 15.57 -11.91
N ARG A 705 -49.28 16.23 -10.88
CA ARG A 705 -50.27 15.65 -9.96
C ARG A 705 -51.57 15.26 -10.65
N GLN A 706 -52.09 16.10 -11.56
CA GLN A 706 -53.31 15.78 -12.33
C GLN A 706 -53.12 14.60 -13.31
N GLN A 707 -51.90 14.37 -13.79
CA GLN A 707 -51.56 13.28 -14.71
C GLN A 707 -51.01 12.01 -14.01
N GLY A 708 -50.90 12.01 -12.68
CA GLY A 708 -50.37 10.90 -11.90
C GLY A 708 -48.86 10.62 -12.12
N LEU A 709 -48.10 11.65 -12.51
CA LEU A 709 -46.65 11.56 -12.78
C LEU A 709 -45.84 11.78 -11.50
N THR A 710 -44.72 11.07 -11.38
CA THR A 710 -43.79 11.15 -10.23
C THR A 710 -42.52 11.91 -10.59
N VAL A 711 -41.72 12.32 -9.59
CA VAL A 711 -40.44 13.05 -9.80
C VAL A 711 -39.43 12.21 -10.61
N ASP A 712 -39.63 10.89 -10.67
CA ASP A 712 -38.82 9.97 -11.47
C ASP A 712 -39.15 10.01 -12.97
N ASP A 713 -40.24 10.68 -13.36
CA ASP A 713 -40.73 10.75 -14.74
C ASP A 713 -40.28 12.03 -15.48
N PHE A 714 -39.78 13.05 -14.78
CA PHE A 714 -39.32 14.33 -15.37
C PHE A 714 -38.27 15.06 -14.51
N GLY A 715 -37.32 15.75 -15.16
CA GLY A 715 -36.28 16.55 -14.49
C GLY A 715 -36.44 18.05 -14.78
N VAL A 716 -36.23 18.91 -13.79
CA VAL A 716 -36.29 20.37 -13.96
C VAL A 716 -34.93 20.99 -13.66
N LEU A 717 -34.43 21.81 -14.58
CA LEU A 717 -33.17 22.52 -14.43
C LEU A 717 -33.44 24.02 -14.46
N ILE A 718 -33.15 24.71 -13.35
CA ILE A 718 -33.49 26.13 -13.18
C ILE A 718 -32.21 26.95 -13.29
N HIS A 719 -32.26 28.00 -14.11
CA HIS A 719 -31.23 29.03 -14.13
C HIS A 719 -31.82 30.34 -13.61
N SER A 720 -31.35 30.81 -12.45
CA SER A 720 -31.63 32.16 -11.93
C SER A 720 -30.35 32.99 -11.96
N CYS A 721 -30.46 34.25 -12.37
CA CYS A 721 -29.36 35.23 -12.37
C CYS A 721 -29.29 36.09 -11.09
N GLU A 722 -30.14 35.86 -10.08
CA GLU A 722 -30.06 36.61 -8.82
C GLU A 722 -29.95 35.71 -7.59
N THR A 723 -29.10 36.15 -6.66
CA THR A 723 -28.85 35.53 -5.34
C THR A 723 -30.11 35.57 -4.47
N PHE A 724 -30.62 34.40 -4.08
CA PHE A 724 -31.67 34.28 -3.08
C PHE A 724 -31.19 34.77 -1.71
N PRO A 725 -31.95 35.61 -0.99
CA PRO A 725 -31.71 35.87 0.41
C PRO A 725 -32.84 35.30 1.26
N THR A 726 -32.91 33.97 1.48
CA THR A 726 -33.77 33.44 2.55
C THR A 726 -33.29 32.12 3.16
N ARG A 727 -33.29 32.12 4.49
CA ARG A 727 -33.11 30.98 5.41
C ARG A 727 -34.20 29.92 5.21
N ASN A 728 -33.83 28.66 5.43
CA ASN A 728 -34.68 27.47 5.54
C ASN A 728 -35.37 26.97 4.24
N ALA A 729 -34.62 26.23 3.42
CA ALA A 729 -35.17 25.18 2.58
C ALA A 729 -34.13 24.07 2.39
N SER A 730 -34.36 22.91 2.99
CA SER A 730 -33.57 21.69 2.75
C SER A 730 -34.18 20.95 1.56
N ILE A 731 -33.46 20.92 0.43
CA ILE A 731 -33.81 20.10 -0.73
C ILE A 731 -32.88 18.89 -0.70
N GLU A 732 -33.43 17.73 -0.35
CA GLU A 732 -32.73 16.45 -0.34
C GLU A 732 -32.89 15.82 -1.75
N VAL A 733 -31.78 15.69 -2.49
CA VAL A 733 -31.78 15.04 -3.82
C VAL A 733 -31.07 13.69 -3.68
N VAL A 734 -31.86 12.62 -3.68
CA VAL A 734 -31.39 11.23 -3.72
C VAL A 734 -31.58 10.71 -5.14
N TYR A 735 -30.54 10.20 -5.81
CA TYR A 735 -30.72 9.43 -7.04
C TYR A 735 -29.72 8.28 -7.22
N THR A 736 -30.29 7.16 -7.70
CA THR A 736 -29.69 5.86 -8.09
C THR A 736 -30.03 5.52 -9.54
N ALA A 737 -29.22 4.62 -10.17
CA ALA A 737 -29.45 3.72 -11.35
C ALA A 737 -28.50 3.94 -12.57
N PRO A 738 -28.51 3.13 -13.65
CA PRO A 738 -28.44 1.66 -13.85
C PRO A 738 -27.27 1.20 -14.81
N ARG A 739 -27.06 -0.13 -14.99
CA ARG A 739 -26.00 -0.78 -15.84
C ARG A 739 -26.46 -1.18 -17.26
N ILE A 740 -25.54 -1.17 -18.24
CA ILE A 740 -25.69 -1.73 -19.62
C ILE A 740 -24.68 -2.89 -19.85
N THR A 741 -25.08 -3.93 -20.58
CA THR A 741 -24.27 -5.10 -21.01
C THR A 741 -23.93 -5.07 -22.51
N PRO A 742 -22.86 -5.77 -22.98
CA PRO A 742 -22.41 -5.74 -24.37
C PRO A 742 -22.85 -6.97 -25.19
N GLU A 743 -23.22 -6.77 -26.46
CA GLU A 743 -23.37 -7.84 -27.47
C GLU A 743 -22.33 -7.69 -28.61
N THR A 744 -21.57 -8.79 -28.78
CA THR A 744 -20.82 -9.41 -29.90
C THR A 744 -20.12 -8.65 -31.05
N PRO A 745 -19.06 -9.28 -31.65
CA PRO A 745 -18.05 -8.63 -32.50
C PRO A 745 -18.26 -8.86 -34.01
N GLU A 746 -17.99 -7.87 -34.85
CA GLU A 746 -17.79 -8.06 -36.29
C GLU A 746 -16.38 -7.63 -36.72
N GLU A 747 -15.78 -8.51 -37.53
CA GLU A 747 -14.46 -8.44 -38.14
C GLU A 747 -14.34 -7.29 -39.15
N PHE A 748 -13.20 -6.58 -39.17
CA PHE A 748 -12.74 -5.90 -40.39
C PHE A 748 -11.24 -6.07 -40.63
N THR A 749 -10.95 -6.54 -41.83
CA THR A 749 -9.67 -7.00 -42.38
C THR A 749 -8.72 -5.84 -42.73
N VAL A 750 -7.44 -6.02 -42.42
CA VAL A 750 -6.34 -5.10 -42.77
C VAL A 750 -6.02 -5.15 -44.28
N ARG A 751 -5.91 -3.99 -44.93
CA ARG A 751 -5.10 -3.82 -46.16
C ARG A 751 -4.18 -2.60 -46.03
N GLN A 752 -2.88 -2.87 -46.10
CA GLN A 752 -1.78 -1.90 -46.12
C GLN A 752 -1.73 -1.10 -47.44
N ARG A 753 -1.33 0.17 -47.35
CA ARG A 753 -0.26 0.79 -48.17
C ARG A 753 0.15 2.13 -47.54
N LEU A 754 1.40 2.22 -47.07
CA LEU A 754 2.17 3.47 -46.97
C LEU A 754 2.88 3.65 -48.31
N PRO A 755 3.02 4.89 -48.82
CA PRO A 755 4.31 5.57 -48.62
C PRO A 755 4.26 7.10 -48.45
N GLU A 756 5.32 7.60 -47.80
CA GLU A 756 5.95 8.92 -47.97
C GLU A 756 5.12 10.19 -47.66
N ASP A 757 5.26 10.68 -46.42
CA ASP A 757 5.45 12.12 -46.14
C ASP A 757 5.96 12.31 -44.71
N GLN A 758 7.21 12.76 -44.57
CA GLN A 758 7.86 13.05 -43.28
C GLN A 758 7.23 14.24 -42.53
N ALA A 759 6.31 14.98 -43.17
CA ALA A 759 5.63 16.13 -42.58
C ALA A 759 4.37 15.78 -41.78
N ASN A 760 3.80 14.57 -41.92
CA ASN A 760 2.55 14.19 -41.23
C ASN A 760 2.74 13.45 -39.89
N MET A 761 3.97 13.09 -39.50
CA MET A 761 4.19 12.40 -38.21
C MET A 761 4.27 13.33 -36.99
N GLN A 762 4.45 14.64 -37.17
CA GLN A 762 4.32 15.61 -36.08
C GLN A 762 2.86 15.90 -35.70
N ALA A 763 1.88 15.59 -36.57
CA ALA A 763 0.46 15.84 -36.31
C ALA A 763 -0.19 14.82 -35.34
N LEU A 764 0.42 13.65 -35.12
CA LEU A 764 -0.12 12.62 -34.22
C LEU A 764 0.05 12.97 -32.72
N PHE A 765 0.82 14.00 -32.37
CA PHE A 765 1.09 14.43 -30.99
C PHE A 765 0.97 15.95 -30.80
N ASP A 766 0.12 16.62 -31.59
CA ASP A 766 -0.42 17.92 -31.18
C ASP A 766 -1.61 17.66 -30.22
N PRO A 767 -1.57 18.16 -28.97
CA PRO A 767 -2.71 18.10 -28.05
C PRO A 767 -4.02 18.65 -28.65
N ALA A 768 -3.94 19.47 -29.71
CA ALA A 768 -5.11 20.04 -30.38
C ALA A 768 -5.82 19.10 -31.37
N GLN A 769 -5.20 18.01 -31.86
CA GLN A 769 -5.80 17.17 -32.93
C GLN A 769 -6.33 15.79 -32.49
N CYS A 770 -6.17 15.38 -31.23
CA CYS A 770 -6.60 14.06 -30.73
C CYS A 770 -7.87 14.08 -29.86
N LEU A 771 -8.86 14.89 -30.23
CA LEU A 771 -10.19 14.92 -29.61
C LEU A 771 -11.28 14.50 -30.63
N ARG A 772 -11.56 13.20 -30.69
CA ARG A 772 -12.90 12.73 -31.08
C ARG A 772 -13.50 12.01 -29.88
N LEU A 773 -14.28 12.74 -29.10
CA LEU A 773 -15.15 12.18 -28.06
C LEU A 773 -16.34 11.50 -28.75
N HIS A 774 -16.23 10.20 -29.04
CA HIS A 774 -17.41 9.42 -29.40
C HIS A 774 -18.16 9.06 -28.12
N GLY A 775 -19.33 9.67 -27.91
CA GLY A 775 -20.32 9.19 -26.93
C GLY A 775 -20.65 10.11 -25.75
N HIS A 776 -20.04 11.29 -25.63
CA HIS A 776 -20.38 12.24 -24.56
C HIS A 776 -21.18 13.43 -25.11
N ARG A 777 -22.34 13.72 -24.50
CA ARG A 777 -23.16 14.91 -24.81
C ARG A 777 -22.57 16.12 -24.10
N VAL A 778 -22.18 17.14 -24.86
CA VAL A 778 -21.79 18.47 -24.36
C VAL A 778 -23.02 19.37 -24.36
N ILE A 779 -23.37 19.97 -23.22
CA ILE A 779 -24.47 20.95 -23.13
C ILE A 779 -23.83 22.35 -23.15
N ASN A 780 -24.16 23.11 -24.19
CA ASN A 780 -23.67 24.48 -24.39
C ASN A 780 -24.68 25.47 -23.78
N ILE A 781 -24.25 26.29 -22.82
CA ILE A 781 -25.08 27.34 -22.22
C ILE A 781 -24.54 28.68 -22.71
N LYS A 782 -25.30 29.35 -23.57
CA LYS A 782 -25.00 30.72 -24.02
C LYS A 782 -25.38 31.70 -22.92
N SER A 783 -24.47 32.59 -22.55
CA SER A 783 -24.80 33.86 -21.90
C SER A 783 -24.89 34.98 -22.94
N HIS A 784 -26.02 35.69 -22.99
CA HIS A 784 -26.09 37.02 -23.58
C HIS A 784 -25.57 38.07 -22.57
N PRO A 785 -25.04 39.21 -23.03
CA PRO A 785 -24.33 40.16 -22.18
C PRO A 785 -25.27 41.17 -21.54
N SER A 786 -25.07 41.40 -20.25
CA SER A 786 -25.25 42.70 -19.59
C SER A 786 -24.18 42.83 -18.52
#